data_AF-A0A0C3G3F3-F1
#
_entry.id   AF-A0A0C3G3F3-F1
#
_cell.length_a   1.000
_cell.length_b   1.000
_cell.length_c   1.000
_cell.angle_alpha   90.00
_cell.angle_beta   90.00
_cell.angle_gamma   90.00
#
_symmetry.space_group_name_H-M   'P 1'
#
loop_
_entity.id
_entity.type
_entity.pdbx_description
1 polymer ?
#
loop_
_entity_poly.entity_id
_entity_poly.type
_entity_poly.pdbx_seq_one_letter_code
_entity_poly.pdbx_strand_id
1 'polypeptide(L)'
;MHGDSADDPPQHASSSSTPFHHEMKRRLLALKSRVAVNDGSRNERRQDWRSPALDNARTVCQLLSSLGSGAINVPGLQAAGQVGMQIIDIIRKAKGNRSDYDDLVTRIVQLLDPIRKALENQSFVDVDLSLTEDLERFTEDLRRIRDILELQADRNAAGRALNSVGDGEDIIRCKELVDQSFKRFEVYTSIALRMDAIYLRRGLDEIRLHDTRHSETPVIPNNPPDVFPPSQPVAPEIFFGRDDIVSDFASVILRNQQTKIAILGTGGIGKTSTALHILHHQDVIDRYDNRRYFVGCDAATSAESLATLILRIIQSPSVAGENILTVLHRALLAAPLTLLLLDNFESVWDISSGRDLVLDLLQKIGNARHVSLMITMRGTVPPAGIVWTRFESLPPLSPLDAKSMFLAINPSLDNGGCEDARYLDVLLAEMDHIPLAVRLLAQVCIGFSPQYMLTRWREERTAMLRTHEATPGKLESIEVSISLSLATLDLTSNPDAVQLLGILCQLPDGLRDWEERLPLILIGTGHQNFRHLVHLLHKTALVYTMGSRLKVLSPIRHFINHHYKASSEHTRRLEIYFWKLIHRYATISLGPDFPRTKEIIEPEMGNIRSLIKNAVETHPSTDLVNIVLEVSDFLLNTVPSTELLDSIMVVVKEIGSPIQQAFVSQRMGDILYMQTKYPEASHTLTETRRQFLEIGDVLGAAQCSRSLGDILRMQDKYPEASDTLTETRRQFLEIGD
;
A
#
# COMPACT_ATOMS: atom_id res chain seq x y z
N MET A 1 -17.01 -44.47 63.21
CA MET A 1 -16.27 -45.17 64.28
C MET A 1 -15.40 -46.23 63.64
N HIS A 2 -14.23 -46.41 64.23
CA HIS A 2 -13.20 -47.39 63.90
C HIS A 2 -13.68 -48.84 63.71
N GLY A 3 -12.80 -49.62 63.09
CA GLY A 3 -12.80 -51.07 62.97
C GLY A 3 -12.00 -51.43 61.70
N ASP A 4 -10.67 -51.37 61.70
CA ASP A 4 -9.74 -52.43 62.19
C ASP A 4 -10.19 -53.84 61.77
N SER A 5 -9.38 -54.74 61.23
CA SER A 5 -7.97 -54.79 60.83
C SER A 5 -7.72 -56.23 60.35
N ALA A 6 -6.66 -56.41 59.54
CA ALA A 6 -5.88 -57.64 59.32
C ALA A 6 -6.14 -58.52 58.08
N ASP A 7 -4.99 -58.85 57.47
CA ASP A 7 -4.61 -59.97 56.59
C ASP A 7 -4.75 -59.81 55.05
N ASP A 8 -3.60 -59.45 54.46
CA ASP A 8 -3.17 -59.65 53.06
C ASP A 8 -3.11 -61.15 52.67
N PRO A 9 -3.00 -61.53 51.38
CA PRO A 9 -3.35 -60.81 50.14
C PRO A 9 -4.17 -61.70 49.16
N PRO A 10 -4.81 -61.12 48.12
CA PRO A 10 -4.96 -61.89 46.88
C PRO A 10 -4.70 -61.12 45.59
N GLN A 11 -4.02 -61.86 44.72
CA GLN A 11 -4.04 -61.85 43.26
C GLN A 11 -5.13 -60.99 42.60
N HIS A 12 -4.68 -60.09 41.72
CA HIS A 12 -5.51 -59.20 40.91
C HIS A 12 -6.54 -59.94 40.06
N ALA A 13 -7.78 -59.49 40.24
CA ALA A 13 -8.97 -59.88 39.52
C ALA A 13 -8.99 -59.36 38.07
N SER A 14 -9.57 -60.22 37.24
CA SER A 14 -10.27 -59.92 36.00
C SER A 14 -11.54 -59.10 36.25
N SER A 15 -11.90 -58.20 35.33
CA SER A 15 -13.30 -58.01 34.90
C SER A 15 -13.49 -56.97 33.77
N SER A 16 -14.38 -57.36 32.87
CA SER A 16 -15.34 -56.54 32.11
C SER A 16 -14.85 -55.65 30.96
N SER A 17 -14.73 -56.26 29.78
CA SER A 17 -14.90 -55.61 28.48
C SER A 17 -16.39 -55.33 28.23
N THR A 18 -16.70 -54.07 27.96
CA THR A 18 -18.03 -53.55 27.65
C THR A 18 -18.41 -53.79 26.17
N PRO A 19 -19.71 -53.81 25.83
CA PRO A 19 -20.25 -54.30 24.54
C PRO A 19 -19.91 -53.45 23.30
N PHE A 20 -19.20 -52.34 23.48
CA PHE A 20 -18.95 -51.34 22.44
C PHE A 20 -17.92 -51.82 21.40
N HIS A 21 -16.94 -52.61 21.83
CA HIS A 21 -15.86 -53.08 20.96
C HIS A 21 -16.33 -54.18 19.98
N HIS A 22 -17.33 -54.98 20.37
CA HIS A 22 -17.89 -56.02 19.51
C HIS A 22 -18.80 -55.46 18.41
N GLU A 23 -19.52 -54.36 18.71
CA GLU A 23 -20.39 -53.66 17.75
C GLU A 23 -19.57 -52.89 16.70
N MET A 24 -18.46 -52.26 17.12
CA MET A 24 -17.55 -51.57 16.21
C MET A 24 -16.83 -52.54 15.26
N LYS A 25 -16.46 -53.74 15.75
CA LYS A 25 -15.86 -54.81 14.92
C LYS A 25 -16.87 -55.38 13.91
N ARG A 26 -18.16 -55.50 14.27
CA ARG A 26 -19.24 -55.90 13.35
C ARG A 26 -19.49 -54.87 12.26
N ARG A 27 -19.51 -53.57 12.59
CA ARG A 27 -19.66 -52.49 11.59
C ARG A 27 -18.47 -52.41 10.63
N LEU A 28 -17.25 -52.66 11.10
CA LEU A 28 -16.04 -52.73 10.26
C LEU A 28 -16.03 -53.96 9.33
N LEU A 29 -16.54 -55.10 9.78
CA LEU A 29 -16.72 -56.30 8.93
C LEU A 29 -17.86 -56.13 7.91
N ALA A 30 -18.93 -55.43 8.27
CA ALA A 30 -20.02 -55.09 7.35
C ALA A 30 -19.64 -54.03 6.30
N LEU A 31 -18.70 -53.12 6.61
CA LEU A 31 -18.11 -52.24 5.61
C LEU A 31 -17.14 -52.97 4.68
N LYS A 32 -16.38 -53.95 5.20
CA LYS A 32 -15.48 -54.78 4.38
C LYS A 32 -16.23 -55.71 3.42
N SER A 33 -17.43 -56.19 3.77
CA SER A 33 -18.24 -57.01 2.85
C SER A 33 -19.00 -56.19 1.80
N ARG A 34 -19.24 -54.89 2.03
CA ARG A 34 -19.85 -53.98 1.04
C ARG A 34 -18.87 -53.41 0.01
N VAL A 35 -17.56 -53.60 0.20
CA VAL A 35 -16.52 -53.20 -0.77
C VAL A 35 -15.95 -54.42 -1.53
N ALA A 36 -16.32 -55.65 -1.16
CA ALA A 36 -15.82 -56.89 -1.76
C ALA A 36 -16.78 -57.56 -2.75
N VAL A 37 -17.60 -56.79 -3.48
CA VAL A 37 -18.35 -57.26 -4.66
C VAL A 37 -18.17 -56.27 -5.80
N ASN A 38 -16.96 -56.27 -6.35
CA ASN A 38 -16.69 -56.11 -7.78
C ASN A 38 -15.20 -56.37 -8.01
N ASP A 39 -14.77 -57.62 -7.81
CA ASP A 39 -13.57 -58.12 -8.46
C ASP A 39 -14.03 -59.18 -9.48
N GLY A 40 -14.00 -58.78 -10.74
CA GLY A 40 -14.67 -59.52 -11.81
C GLY A 40 -14.61 -58.81 -13.14
N SER A 41 -13.42 -58.43 -13.60
CA SER A 41 -12.95 -58.73 -14.97
C SER A 41 -11.76 -57.86 -15.38
N ARG A 42 -10.74 -58.55 -15.92
CA ARG A 42 -9.82 -58.08 -16.96
C ARG A 42 -8.87 -56.93 -16.60
N ASN A 43 -7.68 -57.32 -16.15
CA ASN A 43 -6.43 -56.93 -16.82
C ASN A 43 -6.31 -55.43 -17.20
N GLU A 44 -6.51 -54.52 -16.25
CA GLU A 44 -6.22 -53.11 -16.47
C GLU A 44 -4.71 -52.89 -16.34
N ARG A 45 -4.11 -52.81 -17.52
CA ARG A 45 -2.74 -52.38 -17.80
C ARG A 45 -2.32 -51.25 -16.86
N ARG A 46 -1.03 -51.19 -16.51
CA ARG A 46 -0.37 -49.98 -15.98
C ARG A 46 -0.77 -48.80 -16.87
N GLN A 47 -1.83 -48.08 -16.52
CA GLN A 47 -2.34 -46.98 -17.32
C GLN A 47 -1.78 -45.72 -16.68
N ASP A 48 -0.77 -45.17 -17.34
CA ASP A 48 -0.18 -43.88 -17.01
C ASP A 48 -1.28 -42.85 -16.82
N TRP A 49 -1.24 -42.09 -15.73
CA TRP A 49 -2.21 -41.03 -15.47
C TRP A 49 -2.06 -39.94 -16.53
N ARG A 50 -3.16 -39.59 -17.21
CA ARG A 50 -3.19 -38.54 -18.24
C ARG A 50 -4.17 -37.45 -17.81
N SER A 51 -3.69 -36.20 -17.77
CA SER A 51 -4.50 -35.00 -17.58
C SER A 51 -4.10 -33.94 -18.63
N PRO A 52 -5.03 -33.05 -19.04
CA PRO A 52 -4.71 -31.94 -19.93
C PRO A 52 -3.61 -31.02 -19.37
N ALA A 53 -3.56 -30.85 -18.04
CA ALA A 53 -2.52 -30.07 -17.39
C ALA A 53 -1.13 -30.73 -17.51
N LEU A 54 -1.05 -32.06 -17.38
CA LEU A 54 0.19 -32.82 -17.57
C LEU A 54 0.71 -32.78 -19.01
N ASP A 55 -0.18 -32.82 -20.00
CA ASP A 55 0.20 -32.74 -21.41
C ASP A 55 0.62 -31.31 -21.80
N ASN A 56 -0.07 -30.29 -21.26
CA ASN A 56 0.32 -28.90 -21.43
C ASN A 56 1.69 -28.61 -20.77
N ALA A 57 1.87 -29.07 -19.53
CA ALA A 57 3.13 -28.92 -18.81
C ALA A 57 4.30 -29.59 -19.53
N ARG A 58 4.07 -30.78 -20.08
CA ARG A 58 5.09 -31.48 -20.87
C ARG A 58 5.48 -30.66 -22.10
N THR A 59 4.51 -30.07 -22.78
CA THR A 59 4.75 -29.23 -23.96
C THR A 59 5.57 -27.98 -23.60
N VAL A 60 5.20 -27.27 -22.54
CA VAL A 60 5.92 -26.07 -22.07
C VAL A 60 7.36 -26.40 -21.67
N CYS A 61 7.57 -27.45 -20.87
CA CYS A 61 8.92 -27.86 -20.43
C CYS A 61 9.80 -28.35 -21.60
N GLN A 62 9.20 -29.02 -22.60
CA GLN A 62 9.91 -29.47 -23.79
C GLN A 62 10.35 -28.29 -24.67
N LEU A 63 9.48 -27.29 -24.86
CA LEU A 63 9.80 -26.07 -25.59
C LEU A 63 10.90 -25.28 -24.88
N LEU A 64 10.82 -25.10 -23.56
CA LEU A 64 11.86 -24.44 -22.76
C LEU A 64 13.23 -25.13 -22.85
N SER A 65 13.24 -26.46 -22.76
CA SER A 65 14.47 -27.25 -22.94
C SER A 65 15.07 -27.04 -24.33
N SER A 66 14.23 -27.01 -25.38
CA SER A 66 14.67 -26.77 -26.76
C SER A 66 15.21 -25.35 -26.98
N LEU A 67 14.59 -24.34 -26.37
CA LEU A 67 15.04 -22.95 -26.40
C LEU A 67 16.39 -22.78 -25.67
N GLY A 68 16.57 -23.46 -24.53
CA GLY A 68 17.81 -23.46 -23.78
C GLY A 68 18.98 -24.15 -24.49
N SER A 69 18.71 -25.22 -25.26
CA SER A 69 19.74 -25.91 -26.08
C SER A 69 19.97 -25.31 -27.47
N GLY A 70 19.11 -24.37 -27.89
CA GLY A 70 19.07 -23.79 -29.23
C GLY A 70 19.72 -22.41 -29.31
N ALA A 71 19.15 -21.52 -30.15
CA ALA A 71 19.71 -20.23 -30.55
C ALA A 71 20.04 -19.23 -29.41
N ILE A 72 19.55 -19.47 -28.20
CA ILE A 72 19.62 -18.54 -27.06
C ILE A 72 20.60 -19.02 -25.98
N ASN A 73 21.04 -20.30 -25.97
CA ASN A 73 22.06 -20.87 -25.07
C ASN A 73 22.09 -20.30 -23.62
N VAL A 74 20.94 -20.20 -22.94
CA VAL A 74 20.87 -19.61 -21.59
C VAL A 74 21.20 -20.67 -20.51
N PRO A 75 22.25 -20.48 -19.69
CA PRO A 75 22.54 -21.36 -18.56
C PRO A 75 21.35 -21.43 -17.59
N GLY A 76 21.03 -22.63 -17.09
CA GLY A 76 19.89 -22.86 -16.19
C GLY A 76 18.56 -23.15 -16.89
N LEU A 77 18.23 -22.50 -18.01
CA LEU A 77 16.93 -22.67 -18.68
C LEU A 77 16.70 -24.07 -19.24
N GLN A 78 17.71 -24.64 -19.90
CA GLN A 78 17.67 -26.02 -20.40
C GLN A 78 17.49 -27.02 -19.24
N ALA A 79 18.20 -26.79 -18.14
CA ALA A 79 18.15 -27.64 -16.97
C ALA A 79 16.78 -27.56 -16.28
N ALA A 80 16.18 -26.37 -16.16
CA ALA A 80 14.83 -26.19 -15.63
C ALA A 80 13.78 -26.96 -16.45
N GLY A 81 13.84 -26.87 -17.79
CA GLY A 81 12.95 -27.62 -18.68
C GLY A 81 13.11 -29.13 -18.53
N GLN A 82 14.34 -29.64 -18.40
CA GLN A 82 14.60 -31.07 -18.19
C GLN A 82 14.13 -31.57 -16.82
N VAL A 83 14.37 -30.81 -15.75
CA VAL A 83 13.92 -31.17 -14.39
C VAL A 83 12.39 -31.13 -14.30
N GLY A 84 11.75 -30.15 -14.94
CA GLY A 84 10.29 -30.10 -15.06
C GLY A 84 9.70 -31.34 -15.76
N MET A 85 10.37 -31.84 -16.82
CA MET A 85 9.98 -33.09 -17.48
C MET A 85 10.10 -34.32 -16.58
N GLN A 86 11.15 -34.39 -15.75
CA GLN A 86 11.34 -35.47 -14.77
C GLN A 86 10.21 -35.48 -13.74
N ILE A 87 9.85 -34.31 -13.20
CA ILE A 87 8.72 -34.15 -12.25
C ILE A 87 7.42 -34.67 -12.87
N ILE A 88 7.13 -34.28 -14.12
CA ILE A 88 5.93 -34.72 -14.84
C ILE A 88 5.90 -36.25 -15.03
N ASP A 89 7.04 -36.86 -15.33
CA ASP A 89 7.16 -38.32 -15.49
C ASP A 89 7.00 -39.09 -14.17
N ILE A 90 7.43 -38.50 -13.04
CA ILE A 90 7.20 -39.05 -11.70
C ILE A 90 5.70 -38.98 -11.35
N ILE A 91 5.08 -37.81 -11.54
CA ILE A 91 3.66 -37.59 -11.26
C ILE A 91 2.76 -38.51 -12.11
N ARG A 92 3.13 -38.73 -13.37
CA ARG A 92 2.40 -39.63 -14.29
C ARG A 92 2.34 -41.09 -13.81
N LYS A 93 3.35 -41.52 -13.04
CA LYS A 93 3.47 -42.86 -12.47
C LYS A 93 2.88 -42.96 -11.05
N ALA A 94 2.48 -41.84 -10.44
CA ALA A 94 1.97 -41.79 -9.07
C ALA A 94 0.56 -42.42 -8.94
N LYS A 95 0.33 -43.10 -7.82
CA LYS A 95 -0.95 -43.77 -7.48
C LYS A 95 -1.57 -43.14 -6.23
N GLY A 96 -2.09 -41.91 -6.34
CA GLY A 96 -2.73 -41.16 -5.23
C GLY A 96 -2.68 -39.63 -5.47
N ASN A 97 -3.41 -38.83 -4.68
CA ASN A 97 -3.36 -37.35 -4.66
C ASN A 97 -3.42 -36.63 -6.03
N ARG A 98 -4.19 -37.18 -6.98
CA ARG A 98 -4.24 -36.70 -8.37
C ARG A 98 -4.64 -35.24 -8.50
N SER A 99 -5.56 -34.76 -7.66
CA SER A 99 -5.98 -33.34 -7.65
C SER A 99 -4.86 -32.41 -7.20
N ASP A 100 -4.08 -32.81 -6.21
CA ASP A 100 -2.97 -31.99 -5.70
C ASP A 100 -1.77 -31.98 -6.63
N TYR A 101 -1.54 -33.09 -7.32
CA TYR A 101 -0.56 -33.15 -8.40
C TYR A 101 -0.96 -32.32 -9.62
N ASP A 102 -2.24 -32.29 -9.98
CA ASP A 102 -2.72 -31.44 -11.09
C ASP A 102 -2.58 -29.94 -10.75
N ASP A 103 -2.84 -29.55 -9.49
CA ASP A 103 -2.61 -28.20 -8.98
C ASP A 103 -1.11 -27.84 -8.96
N LEU A 104 -0.24 -28.74 -8.47
CA LEU A 104 1.21 -28.54 -8.50
C LEU A 104 1.74 -28.37 -9.93
N VAL A 105 1.29 -29.21 -10.87
CA VAL A 105 1.65 -29.13 -12.29
C VAL A 105 1.15 -27.83 -12.92
N THR A 106 -0.07 -27.41 -12.59
CA THR A 106 -0.63 -26.14 -13.06
C THR A 106 0.19 -24.95 -12.59
N ARG A 107 0.64 -24.95 -11.32
CA ARG A 107 1.51 -23.90 -10.77
C ARG A 107 2.89 -23.85 -11.42
N ILE A 108 3.48 -25.01 -11.69
CA ILE A 108 4.74 -25.11 -12.43
C ILE A 108 4.58 -24.53 -13.84
N VAL A 109 3.45 -24.81 -14.53
CA VAL A 109 3.16 -24.25 -15.86
C VAL A 109 2.94 -22.74 -15.82
N GLN A 110 2.20 -22.24 -14.82
CA GLN A 110 1.97 -20.81 -14.63
C GLN A 110 3.28 -20.03 -14.42
N LEU A 111 4.29 -20.66 -13.84
CA LEU A 111 5.62 -20.09 -13.66
C LEU A 111 6.48 -20.17 -14.95
N LEU A 112 6.41 -21.29 -15.68
CA LEU A 112 7.29 -21.58 -16.81
C LEU A 112 6.82 -20.97 -18.16
N ASP A 113 5.51 -20.90 -18.39
CA ASP A 113 4.94 -20.42 -19.67
C ASP A 113 5.25 -18.94 -19.97
N PRO A 114 5.27 -18.01 -18.99
CA PRO A 114 5.70 -16.64 -19.22
C PRO A 114 7.17 -16.53 -19.64
N ILE A 115 8.05 -17.33 -19.02
CA ILE A 115 9.49 -17.37 -19.35
C ILE A 115 9.67 -17.87 -20.78
N ARG A 116 8.91 -18.89 -21.18
CA ARG A 116 8.89 -19.40 -22.57
C ARG A 116 8.49 -18.29 -23.55
N LYS A 117 7.34 -17.65 -23.34
CA LYS A 117 6.82 -16.60 -24.23
C LYS A 117 7.77 -15.41 -24.36
N ALA A 118 8.43 -15.03 -23.26
CA ALA A 118 9.39 -13.94 -23.27
C ALA A 118 10.62 -14.27 -24.14
N LEU A 119 11.07 -15.53 -24.14
CA LEU A 119 12.30 -15.96 -24.79
C LEU A 119 12.14 -16.47 -26.23
N GLU A 120 10.92 -16.77 -26.70
CA GLU A 120 10.68 -17.39 -28.02
C GLU A 120 11.21 -16.62 -29.24
N ASN A 121 11.55 -15.34 -29.11
CA ASN A 121 12.01 -14.47 -30.20
C ASN A 121 13.37 -13.77 -29.96
N GLN A 122 14.21 -14.26 -29.04
CA GLN A 122 15.41 -13.53 -28.57
C GLN A 122 16.75 -14.20 -28.94
N SER A 123 17.84 -13.45 -28.83
CA SER A 123 19.22 -13.93 -29.07
C SER A 123 20.02 -14.02 -27.76
N PHE A 124 21.02 -14.93 -27.66
CA PHE A 124 21.83 -15.16 -26.44
C PHE A 124 22.50 -13.89 -25.87
N VAL A 125 22.80 -12.91 -26.72
CA VAL A 125 23.52 -11.68 -26.35
C VAL A 125 22.64 -10.71 -25.52
N ASP A 126 21.33 -10.95 -25.44
CA ASP A 126 20.33 -10.07 -24.83
C ASP A 126 19.97 -10.46 -23.37
N VAL A 127 20.66 -11.43 -22.76
CA VAL A 127 20.31 -11.99 -21.43
C VAL A 127 21.20 -11.41 -20.32
N ASP A 128 20.59 -10.71 -19.36
CA ASP A 128 21.21 -10.10 -18.17
C ASP A 128 21.81 -11.15 -17.20
N LEU A 129 22.96 -10.83 -16.57
CA LEU A 129 23.66 -11.70 -15.61
C LEU A 129 22.77 -12.07 -14.41
N SER A 130 21.98 -11.10 -13.94
CA SER A 130 21.00 -11.28 -12.85
C SER A 130 19.91 -12.30 -13.20
N LEU A 131 19.45 -12.32 -14.45
CA LEU A 131 18.43 -13.26 -14.91
C LEU A 131 18.98 -14.69 -14.99
N THR A 132 20.25 -14.85 -15.35
CA THR A 132 20.92 -16.16 -15.34
C THR A 132 21.02 -16.73 -13.92
N GLU A 133 21.41 -15.91 -12.92
CA GLU A 133 21.46 -16.35 -11.51
C GLU A 133 20.08 -16.77 -10.97
N ASP A 134 19.03 -16.05 -11.34
CA ASP A 134 17.66 -16.35 -10.92
C ASP A 134 17.14 -17.65 -11.57
N LEU A 135 17.46 -17.89 -12.85
CA LEU A 135 17.13 -19.13 -13.55
C LEU A 135 17.87 -20.35 -12.98
N GLU A 136 19.13 -20.18 -12.56
CA GLU A 136 19.90 -21.25 -11.91
C GLU A 136 19.32 -21.62 -10.53
N ARG A 137 18.97 -20.62 -9.71
CA ARG A 137 18.34 -20.85 -8.41
C ARG A 137 16.97 -21.50 -8.54
N PHE A 138 16.19 -21.08 -9.54
CA PHE A 138 14.90 -21.71 -9.85
C PHE A 138 15.06 -23.18 -10.28
N THR A 139 16.07 -23.47 -11.09
CA THR A 139 16.40 -24.85 -11.47
C THR A 139 16.70 -25.70 -10.23
N GLU A 140 17.38 -25.13 -9.23
CA GLU A 140 17.68 -25.81 -7.98
C GLU A 140 16.42 -26.07 -7.14
N ASP A 141 15.51 -25.10 -7.06
CA ASP A 141 14.23 -25.29 -6.36
C ASP A 141 13.35 -26.35 -7.06
N LEU A 142 13.38 -26.45 -8.40
CA LEU A 142 12.76 -27.57 -9.13
C LEU A 142 13.40 -28.92 -8.82
N ARG A 143 14.73 -29.00 -8.66
CA ARG A 143 15.41 -30.25 -8.28
C ARG A 143 14.98 -30.72 -6.89
N ARG A 144 14.84 -29.80 -5.94
CA ARG A 144 14.33 -30.11 -4.59
C ARG A 144 12.93 -30.70 -4.63
N ILE A 145 12.04 -30.13 -5.46
CA ILE A 145 10.68 -30.65 -5.67
C ILE A 145 10.74 -32.06 -6.27
N ARG A 146 11.56 -32.28 -7.29
CA ARG A 146 11.76 -33.62 -7.87
C ARG A 146 12.21 -34.63 -6.81
N ASP A 147 13.20 -34.29 -6.00
CA ASP A 147 13.76 -35.20 -5.00
C ASP A 147 12.72 -35.59 -3.93
N ILE A 148 11.88 -34.63 -3.50
CA ILE A 148 10.76 -34.90 -2.59
C ILE A 148 9.76 -35.88 -3.24
N LEU A 149 9.43 -35.67 -4.52
CA LEU A 149 8.48 -36.50 -5.26
C LEU A 149 9.04 -37.91 -5.58
N GLU A 150 10.34 -38.04 -5.84
CA GLU A 150 11.01 -39.34 -6.03
C GLU A 150 11.00 -40.17 -4.75
N LEU A 151 11.28 -39.54 -3.60
CA LEU A 151 11.22 -40.18 -2.28
C LEU A 151 9.82 -40.72 -1.93
N GLN A 152 8.77 -40.14 -2.52
CA GLN A 152 7.39 -40.64 -2.40
C GLN A 152 7.08 -41.76 -3.39
N ALA A 153 7.61 -41.67 -4.62
CA ALA A 153 7.37 -42.64 -5.68
C ALA A 153 7.99 -44.02 -5.40
N ASP A 154 9.15 -44.07 -4.74
CA ASP A 154 9.92 -45.29 -4.45
C ASP A 154 9.41 -46.10 -3.24
N ARG A 155 8.38 -45.63 -2.51
CA ARG A 155 7.86 -46.32 -1.32
C ARG A 155 6.96 -47.52 -1.68
N ASN A 156 7.22 -48.67 -1.04
CA ASN A 156 6.41 -49.89 -1.16
C ASN A 156 4.92 -49.65 -0.78
N ALA A 157 4.00 -50.43 -1.36
CA ALA A 157 2.55 -50.22 -1.24
C ALA A 157 2.02 -50.14 0.22
N ALA A 158 2.66 -50.83 1.17
CA ALA A 158 2.31 -50.77 2.59
C ALA A 158 2.72 -49.43 3.27
N GLY A 159 3.81 -48.79 2.82
CA GLY A 159 4.26 -47.50 3.36
C GLY A 159 3.39 -46.32 2.90
N ARG A 160 2.82 -46.39 1.68
CA ARG A 160 1.95 -45.34 1.11
C ARG A 160 0.57 -45.26 1.79
N ALA A 161 0.03 -46.38 2.28
CA ALA A 161 -1.26 -46.37 2.98
C ALA A 161 -1.15 -45.78 4.41
N LEU A 162 0.00 -45.95 5.06
CA LEU A 162 0.26 -45.44 6.42
C LEU A 162 0.62 -43.94 6.46
N ASN A 163 1.23 -43.42 5.39
CA ASN A 163 1.74 -42.03 5.34
C ASN A 163 0.92 -41.09 4.43
N SER A 164 -0.31 -41.43 4.04
CA SER A 164 -1.14 -40.59 3.15
C SER A 164 -1.33 -39.14 3.62
N VAL A 165 -1.29 -38.89 4.94
CA VAL A 165 -1.32 -37.55 5.54
C VAL A 165 0.01 -36.81 5.33
N GLY A 166 1.14 -37.49 5.55
CA GLY A 166 2.48 -36.91 5.32
C GLY A 166 2.78 -36.67 3.84
N ASP A 167 2.28 -37.54 2.96
CA ASP A 167 2.40 -37.33 1.51
C ASP A 167 1.62 -36.08 1.04
N GLY A 168 0.54 -35.72 1.74
CA GLY A 168 -0.20 -34.46 1.55
C GLY A 168 0.59 -33.23 2.02
N GLU A 169 1.21 -33.29 3.20
CA GLU A 169 2.06 -32.21 3.73
C GLU A 169 3.29 -31.94 2.85
N ASP A 170 3.92 -32.99 2.33
CA ASP A 170 5.04 -32.89 1.40
C ASP A 170 4.63 -32.24 0.06
N ILE A 171 3.43 -32.55 -0.45
CA ILE A 171 2.90 -31.90 -1.67
C ILE A 171 2.55 -30.44 -1.38
N ILE A 172 2.01 -30.10 -0.21
CA ILE A 172 1.80 -28.72 0.22
C ILE A 172 3.13 -27.97 0.28
N ARG A 173 4.17 -28.57 0.87
CA ARG A 173 5.53 -28.02 0.89
C ARG A 173 6.08 -27.81 -0.52
N CYS A 174 5.82 -28.73 -1.46
CA CYS A 174 6.20 -28.54 -2.87
C CYS A 174 5.46 -27.34 -3.49
N LYS A 175 4.16 -27.18 -3.23
CA LYS A 175 3.37 -26.03 -3.71
C LYS A 175 3.91 -24.72 -3.11
N GLU A 176 4.25 -24.70 -1.82
CA GLU A 176 4.86 -23.54 -1.16
C GLU A 176 6.24 -23.18 -1.76
N LEU A 177 7.08 -24.18 -2.09
CA LEU A 177 8.35 -23.95 -2.76
C LEU A 177 8.17 -23.35 -4.16
N VAL A 178 7.17 -23.82 -4.92
CA VAL A 178 6.82 -23.22 -6.22
C VAL A 178 6.30 -21.79 -6.03
N ASP A 179 5.43 -21.54 -5.06
CA ASP A 179 4.87 -20.21 -4.79
C ASP A 179 5.93 -19.23 -4.26
N GLN A 180 6.88 -19.68 -3.45
CA GLN A 180 8.02 -18.87 -3.02
C GLN A 180 8.99 -18.58 -4.17
N SER A 181 9.19 -19.55 -5.06
CA SER A 181 9.95 -19.33 -6.29
C SER A 181 9.23 -18.34 -7.19
N PHE A 182 7.90 -18.43 -7.30
CA PHE A 182 7.04 -17.50 -8.03
C PHE A 182 7.08 -16.08 -7.43
N LYS A 183 7.03 -15.93 -6.10
CA LYS A 183 7.20 -14.63 -5.43
C LYS A 183 8.60 -14.04 -5.61
N ARG A 184 9.65 -14.87 -5.61
CA ARG A 184 11.00 -14.41 -5.98
C ARG A 184 11.06 -13.99 -7.45
N PHE A 185 10.30 -14.66 -8.31
CA PHE A 185 10.05 -14.30 -9.70
C PHE A 185 8.89 -13.30 -9.91
N GLU A 186 8.39 -12.56 -8.89
CA GLU A 186 7.39 -11.45 -9.07
C GLU A 186 7.86 -10.34 -10.04
N VAL A 187 9.05 -10.53 -10.57
CA VAL A 187 9.55 -10.29 -11.91
C VAL A 187 8.64 -10.78 -13.09
N TYR A 188 7.30 -10.91 -12.99
CA TYR A 188 6.49 -10.85 -14.22
C TYR A 188 6.66 -9.45 -14.82
N THR A 189 6.58 -8.44 -13.96
CA THR A 189 6.84 -7.04 -14.29
C THR A 189 8.31 -6.80 -14.56
N SER A 190 9.25 -7.38 -13.82
CA SER A 190 10.69 -7.11 -14.04
C SER A 190 11.34 -7.89 -15.20
N ILE A 191 10.85 -9.07 -15.63
CA ILE A 191 11.35 -9.70 -16.88
C ILE A 191 10.72 -8.97 -18.07
N ALA A 192 9.41 -8.70 -18.05
CA ALA A 192 8.75 -7.94 -19.11
C ALA A 192 9.33 -6.52 -19.24
N LEU A 193 9.48 -5.76 -18.15
CA LEU A 193 10.08 -4.42 -18.16
C LEU A 193 11.56 -4.42 -18.56
N ARG A 194 12.36 -5.42 -18.14
CA ARG A 194 13.75 -5.53 -18.58
C ARG A 194 13.86 -5.90 -20.07
N MET A 195 12.86 -6.60 -20.62
CA MET A 195 12.82 -6.99 -22.04
C MET A 195 12.17 -5.95 -22.95
N ASP A 196 11.17 -5.19 -22.49
CA ASP A 196 10.59 -4.04 -23.19
C ASP A 196 11.62 -2.91 -23.37
N ALA A 197 12.50 -2.73 -22.39
CA ALA A 197 13.64 -1.82 -22.50
C ALA A 197 14.62 -2.21 -23.63
N ILE A 198 14.72 -3.51 -23.97
CA ILE A 198 15.56 -4.03 -25.06
C ILE A 198 14.83 -3.88 -26.41
N TYR A 199 13.50 -4.12 -26.45
CA TYR A 199 12.68 -3.91 -27.66
C TYR A 199 12.60 -2.43 -28.06
N LEU A 200 12.45 -1.51 -27.10
CA LEU A 200 12.55 -0.06 -27.33
C LEU A 200 13.93 0.35 -27.87
N ARG A 201 15.00 -0.32 -27.40
CA ARG A 201 16.37 -0.08 -27.88
C ARG A 201 16.55 -0.50 -29.34
N ARG A 202 16.01 -1.67 -29.73
CA ARG A 202 16.04 -2.14 -31.13
C ARG A 202 15.14 -1.32 -32.06
N GLY A 203 13.95 -0.92 -31.62
CA GLY A 203 13.08 -0.03 -32.40
C GLY A 203 13.76 1.32 -32.69
N LEU A 204 14.51 1.87 -31.73
CA LEU A 204 15.30 3.10 -31.92
C LEU A 204 16.53 2.89 -32.83
N ASP A 205 17.15 1.71 -32.82
CA ASP A 205 18.29 1.40 -33.68
C ASP A 205 17.88 1.03 -35.12
N GLU A 206 16.73 0.37 -35.33
CA GLU A 206 16.17 0.09 -36.66
C GLU A 206 15.62 1.35 -37.34
N ILE A 207 15.03 2.28 -36.59
CA ILE A 207 14.65 3.61 -37.10
C ILE A 207 15.90 4.41 -37.52
N ARG A 208 17.04 4.25 -36.82
CA ARG A 208 18.32 4.90 -37.18
C ARG A 208 19.02 4.26 -38.39
N LEU A 209 18.84 2.95 -38.60
CA LEU A 209 19.40 2.25 -39.76
C LEU A 209 18.59 2.51 -41.05
N HIS A 210 17.32 2.91 -40.94
CA HIS A 210 16.52 3.30 -42.10
C HIS A 210 16.77 4.74 -42.59
N ASP A 211 17.24 5.64 -41.72
CA ASP A 211 17.59 7.02 -42.08
C ASP A 211 18.95 7.17 -42.78
N THR A 212 19.76 6.11 -42.87
CA THR A 212 21.12 6.16 -43.43
C THR A 212 21.24 5.78 -44.91
N ARG A 213 20.13 5.62 -45.66
CA ARG A 213 20.19 5.21 -47.09
C ARG A 213 19.92 6.27 -48.15
N HIS A 214 19.60 7.52 -47.79
CA HIS A 214 19.42 8.58 -48.80
C HIS A 214 20.06 9.91 -48.40
N SER A 215 21.35 10.05 -48.68
CA SER A 215 21.94 11.30 -49.18
C SER A 215 23.43 11.12 -49.48
N GLU A 216 23.76 10.74 -50.71
CA GLU A 216 25.07 11.02 -51.30
C GLU A 216 24.90 12.21 -52.25
N THR A 217 25.59 13.33 -51.99
CA THR A 217 26.11 14.38 -52.92
C THR A 217 26.60 15.61 -52.11
N PRO A 218 27.51 16.47 -52.64
CA PRO A 218 28.91 16.45 -52.26
C PRO A 218 29.32 17.64 -51.36
N VAL A 219 30.50 17.47 -50.77
CA VAL A 219 31.24 18.38 -49.87
C VAL A 219 31.28 19.83 -50.36
N ILE A 220 30.81 20.75 -49.51
CA ILE A 220 31.13 22.19 -49.52
C ILE A 220 31.75 22.53 -48.16
N PRO A 221 32.83 23.33 -48.07
CA PRO A 221 33.61 23.44 -46.83
C PRO A 221 33.00 24.41 -45.80
N ASN A 222 32.98 23.93 -44.55
CA ASN A 222 33.13 24.64 -43.28
C ASN A 222 32.26 25.88 -42.99
N ASN A 223 31.19 25.64 -42.23
CA ASN A 223 30.87 26.43 -41.05
C ASN A 223 30.75 25.47 -39.84
N PRO A 224 31.08 25.88 -38.60
CA PRO A 224 30.89 25.02 -37.44
C PRO A 224 29.39 24.66 -37.34
N PRO A 225 29.04 23.39 -37.08
CA PRO A 225 27.64 23.02 -36.99
C PRO A 225 27.01 23.75 -35.81
N ASP A 226 25.90 24.45 -36.06
CA ASP A 226 24.99 24.86 -35.00
C ASP A 226 24.64 23.60 -34.19
N VAL A 227 25.20 23.51 -32.99
CA VAL A 227 24.96 22.39 -32.08
C VAL A 227 23.54 22.56 -31.56
N PHE A 228 22.59 21.92 -32.25
CA PHE A 228 21.22 21.88 -31.78
C PHE A 228 21.19 21.26 -30.37
N PRO A 229 20.59 21.94 -29.38
CA PRO A 229 20.48 21.37 -28.04
C PRO A 229 19.69 20.06 -28.09
N PRO A 230 20.04 19.06 -27.26
CA PRO A 230 19.29 17.81 -27.18
C PRO A 230 17.83 18.10 -26.80
N SER A 231 16.90 17.33 -27.37
CA SER A 231 15.46 17.43 -27.09
C SER A 231 15.19 17.39 -25.59
N GLN A 232 14.68 18.48 -25.04
CA GLN A 232 14.30 18.60 -23.63
C GLN A 232 12.84 18.13 -23.45
N PRO A 233 12.48 17.52 -22.31
CA PRO A 233 11.09 17.25 -21.99
C PRO A 233 10.31 18.56 -21.91
N VAL A 234 9.09 18.55 -22.42
CA VAL A 234 8.19 19.72 -22.39
C VAL A 234 7.54 19.84 -21.02
N ALA A 235 7.35 21.07 -20.54
CA ALA A 235 6.57 21.32 -19.34
C ALA A 235 5.10 20.88 -19.56
N PRO A 236 4.48 20.12 -18.64
CA PRO A 236 3.10 19.69 -18.80
C PRO A 236 2.12 20.87 -18.92
N GLU A 237 1.19 20.83 -19.87
CA GLU A 237 0.22 21.93 -20.08
C GLU A 237 -0.73 22.14 -18.88
N ILE A 238 -1.13 21.05 -18.22
CA ILE A 238 -2.01 21.09 -17.06
C ILE A 238 -1.16 21.25 -15.80
N PHE A 239 -1.01 22.50 -15.34
CA PHE A 239 -0.23 22.89 -14.18
C PHE A 239 -0.92 24.02 -13.43
N PHE A 240 -1.21 23.82 -12.14
CA PHE A 240 -2.00 24.76 -11.31
C PHE A 240 -1.40 24.90 -9.91
N GLY A 241 -1.59 26.07 -9.29
CA GLY A 241 -1.31 26.32 -7.86
C GLY A 241 0.17 26.38 -7.48
N ARG A 242 1.06 26.54 -8.46
CA ARG A 242 2.52 26.47 -8.26
C ARG A 242 3.29 27.61 -8.92
N ASP A 243 2.60 28.57 -9.52
CA ASP A 243 3.21 29.67 -10.25
C ASP A 243 4.09 30.53 -9.34
N ASP A 244 3.65 30.76 -8.09
CA ASP A 244 4.42 31.46 -7.07
C ASP A 244 5.72 30.71 -6.74
N ILE A 245 5.66 29.39 -6.56
CA ILE A 245 6.83 28.55 -6.24
C ILE A 245 7.82 28.56 -7.42
N VAL A 246 7.32 28.45 -8.65
CA VAL A 246 8.14 28.51 -9.86
C VAL A 246 8.83 29.86 -9.99
N SER A 247 8.09 30.95 -9.82
CA SER A 247 8.60 32.33 -9.88
C SER A 247 9.64 32.59 -8.78
N ASP A 248 9.38 32.10 -7.57
CA ASP A 248 10.30 32.14 -6.45
C ASP A 248 11.64 31.48 -6.77
N PHE A 249 11.61 30.24 -7.27
CA PHE A 249 12.84 29.52 -7.65
C PHE A 249 13.55 30.19 -8.82
N ALA A 250 12.82 30.65 -9.84
CA ALA A 250 13.40 31.42 -10.94
C ALA A 250 14.13 32.68 -10.42
N SER A 251 13.53 33.41 -9.47
CA SER A 251 14.16 34.59 -8.87
C SER A 251 15.45 34.24 -8.11
N VAL A 252 15.51 33.10 -7.42
CA VAL A 252 16.71 32.62 -6.72
C VAL A 252 17.81 32.28 -7.73
N ILE A 253 17.46 31.65 -8.85
CA ILE A 253 18.38 31.32 -9.95
C ILE A 253 19.00 32.59 -10.56
N LEU A 254 18.24 33.67 -10.68
CA LEU A 254 18.71 34.93 -11.25
C LEU A 254 19.63 35.71 -10.31
N ARG A 255 19.33 35.73 -9.00
CA ARG A 255 20.06 36.54 -7.99
C ARG A 255 21.47 36.04 -7.70
N ASN A 256 21.76 34.77 -7.93
CA ASN A 256 23.03 34.15 -7.58
C ASN A 256 23.86 33.87 -8.83
N GLN A 257 25.19 33.87 -8.72
CA GLN A 257 26.06 33.44 -9.83
C GLN A 257 25.96 31.94 -10.10
N GLN A 258 25.90 31.16 -9.02
CA GLN A 258 25.70 29.72 -9.02
C GLN A 258 24.57 29.37 -8.05
N THR A 259 23.63 28.52 -8.47
CA THR A 259 22.55 28.03 -7.60
C THR A 259 22.55 26.52 -7.48
N LYS A 260 22.31 26.02 -6.26
CA LYS A 260 22.09 24.61 -5.96
C LYS A 260 20.72 24.48 -5.33
N ILE A 261 19.77 23.90 -6.06
CA ILE A 261 18.37 23.81 -5.65
C ILE A 261 17.96 22.35 -5.52
N ALA A 262 17.24 22.00 -4.45
CA ALA A 262 16.63 20.68 -4.32
C ALA A 262 15.11 20.80 -4.13
N ILE A 263 14.36 20.17 -5.03
CA ILE A 263 12.90 20.07 -4.98
C ILE A 263 12.55 18.69 -4.43
N LEU A 264 11.98 18.67 -3.24
CA LEU A 264 11.75 17.47 -2.43
C LEU A 264 10.25 17.19 -2.29
N GLY A 265 9.90 16.00 -1.78
CA GLY A 265 8.51 15.63 -1.48
C GLY A 265 8.13 14.21 -1.87
N THR A 266 6.87 13.86 -1.65
CA THR A 266 6.33 12.50 -1.84
C THR A 266 6.20 12.12 -3.32
N GLY A 267 5.97 10.82 -3.58
CA GLY A 267 5.68 10.33 -4.94
C GLY A 267 4.41 10.97 -5.51
N GLY A 268 4.46 11.46 -6.75
CA GLY A 268 3.28 12.04 -7.42
C GLY A 268 2.91 13.47 -7.00
N ILE A 269 3.69 14.13 -6.14
CA ILE A 269 3.42 15.50 -5.68
C ILE A 269 3.72 16.60 -6.72
N GLY A 270 4.27 16.24 -7.89
CA GLY A 270 4.54 17.19 -8.99
C GLY A 270 5.94 17.81 -9.01
N LYS A 271 6.95 17.18 -8.38
CA LYS A 271 8.35 17.67 -8.36
C LYS A 271 8.93 17.87 -9.77
N THR A 272 8.90 16.82 -10.60
CA THR A 272 9.39 16.87 -11.99
C THR A 272 8.64 17.92 -12.81
N SER A 273 7.31 17.99 -12.69
CA SER A 273 6.50 19.00 -13.39
C SER A 273 6.88 20.42 -12.98
N THR A 274 7.11 20.67 -11.69
CA THR A 274 7.55 21.97 -11.16
C THR A 274 8.95 22.30 -11.66
N ALA A 275 9.87 21.34 -11.63
CA ALA A 275 11.24 21.52 -12.12
C ALA A 275 11.29 21.85 -13.62
N LEU A 276 10.45 21.20 -14.44
CA LEU A 276 10.32 21.51 -15.86
C LEU A 276 9.76 22.91 -16.10
N HIS A 277 8.77 23.36 -15.32
CA HIS A 277 8.27 24.73 -15.41
C HIS A 277 9.33 25.77 -15.04
N ILE A 278 10.21 25.48 -14.07
CA ILE A 278 11.34 26.36 -13.75
C ILE A 278 12.38 26.33 -14.90
N LEU A 279 12.67 25.14 -15.46
CA LEU A 279 13.63 24.98 -16.56
C LEU A 279 13.20 25.75 -17.82
N HIS A 280 11.90 25.87 -18.06
CA HIS A 280 11.29 26.57 -19.19
C HIS A 280 10.74 27.96 -18.82
N HIS A 281 11.03 28.48 -17.63
CA HIS A 281 10.61 29.82 -17.22
C HIS A 281 11.36 30.89 -18.05
N GLN A 282 10.67 31.94 -18.49
CA GLN A 282 11.26 32.94 -19.41
C GLN A 282 12.58 33.52 -18.88
N ASP A 283 12.64 33.92 -17.62
CA ASP A 283 13.89 34.48 -17.05
C ASP A 283 15.05 33.46 -17.01
N VAL A 284 14.74 32.18 -16.81
CA VAL A 284 15.74 31.10 -16.82
C VAL A 284 16.21 30.84 -18.25
N ILE A 285 15.27 30.96 -19.20
CA ILE A 285 15.57 30.87 -20.63
C ILE A 285 16.54 31.98 -21.04
N ASP A 286 16.23 33.23 -20.68
CA ASP A 286 17.04 34.39 -21.01
C ASP A 286 18.46 34.32 -20.42
N ARG A 287 18.61 33.67 -19.27
CA ARG A 287 19.91 33.54 -18.58
C ARG A 287 20.79 32.42 -19.12
N TYR A 288 20.24 31.23 -19.33
CA TYR A 288 21.03 30.03 -19.66
C TYR A 288 20.94 29.64 -21.14
N ASP A 289 20.00 30.22 -21.89
CA ASP A 289 19.71 29.91 -23.29
C ASP A 289 19.72 28.38 -23.52
N ASN A 290 20.25 27.87 -24.62
CA ASN A 290 20.15 26.46 -24.98
C ASN A 290 20.93 25.50 -24.04
N ARG A 291 21.60 25.99 -22.99
CA ARG A 291 22.44 25.22 -22.06
C ARG A 291 21.70 24.89 -20.76
N ARG A 292 20.46 24.43 -20.93
CA ARG A 292 19.56 23.92 -19.89
C ARG A 292 19.34 22.44 -20.18
N TYR A 293 19.77 21.57 -19.28
CA TYR A 293 19.79 20.13 -19.54
C TYR A 293 19.01 19.35 -18.48
N PHE A 294 18.01 18.59 -18.93
CA PHE A 294 17.31 17.58 -18.17
C PHE A 294 18.05 16.24 -18.20
N VAL A 295 18.25 15.64 -17.04
CA VAL A 295 18.89 14.33 -16.86
C VAL A 295 17.97 13.46 -16.01
N GLY A 296 17.31 12.48 -16.63
CA GLY A 296 16.52 11.49 -15.90
C GLY A 296 17.42 10.43 -15.27
N CYS A 297 17.51 10.41 -13.94
CA CYS A 297 18.41 9.50 -13.22
C CYS A 297 17.87 8.07 -13.07
N ASP A 298 16.65 7.78 -13.54
CA ASP A 298 16.02 6.45 -13.42
C ASP A 298 16.88 5.31 -14.01
N ALA A 299 17.66 5.59 -15.06
CA ALA A 299 18.51 4.61 -15.73
C ALA A 299 19.94 4.52 -15.17
N ALA A 300 20.32 5.40 -14.25
CA ALA A 300 21.67 5.43 -13.69
C ALA A 300 21.72 4.61 -12.39
N THR A 301 22.68 3.69 -12.30
CA THR A 301 22.87 2.79 -11.16
C THR A 301 24.22 2.97 -10.46
N SER A 302 25.05 3.90 -10.93
CA SER A 302 26.36 4.23 -10.36
C SER A 302 26.79 5.67 -10.68
N ALA A 303 27.81 6.17 -9.99
CA ALA A 303 28.41 7.47 -10.29
C ALA A 303 28.98 7.54 -11.73
N GLU A 304 29.61 6.48 -12.24
CA GLU A 304 30.11 6.48 -13.62
C GLU A 304 28.98 6.48 -14.65
N SER A 305 27.90 5.73 -14.40
CA SER A 305 26.74 5.70 -15.30
C SER A 305 26.05 7.07 -15.37
N LEU A 306 25.90 7.75 -14.23
CA LEU A 306 25.37 9.11 -14.17
C LEU A 306 26.29 10.09 -14.90
N ALA A 307 27.61 10.00 -14.68
CA ALA A 307 28.56 10.88 -15.35
C ALA A 307 28.58 10.68 -16.88
N THR A 308 28.45 9.43 -17.33
CA THR A 308 28.33 9.08 -18.75
C THR A 308 27.04 9.67 -19.35
N LEU A 309 25.93 9.57 -18.62
CA LEU A 309 24.64 10.14 -19.04
C LEU A 309 24.73 11.67 -19.19
N ILE A 310 25.32 12.36 -18.21
CA ILE A 310 25.52 13.81 -18.25
C ILE A 310 26.42 14.20 -19.44
N LEU A 311 27.55 13.52 -19.64
CA LEU A 311 28.46 13.79 -20.77
C LEU A 311 27.78 13.61 -22.13
N ARG A 312 26.95 12.56 -22.27
CA ARG A 312 26.17 12.29 -23.48
C ARG A 312 25.16 13.40 -23.77
N ILE A 313 24.48 13.90 -22.73
CA ILE A 313 23.49 14.97 -22.87
C ILE A 313 24.15 16.32 -23.18
N ILE A 314 25.28 16.64 -22.53
CA ILE A 314 26.04 17.86 -22.82
C ILE A 314 26.76 17.78 -24.18
N GLN A 315 26.77 16.60 -24.83
CA GLN A 315 27.44 16.32 -26.11
C GLN A 315 28.95 16.63 -26.06
N SER A 316 29.59 16.35 -24.93
CA SER A 316 31.04 16.52 -24.80
C SER A 316 31.77 15.34 -25.44
N PRO A 317 32.83 15.58 -26.24
CA PRO A 317 33.63 14.50 -26.80
C PRO A 317 34.28 13.69 -25.67
N SER A 318 34.05 12.37 -25.66
CA SER A 318 34.71 11.43 -24.76
C SER A 318 35.82 10.71 -25.51
N VAL A 319 37.04 10.74 -24.95
CA VAL A 319 38.18 10.00 -25.48
C VAL A 319 38.23 8.63 -24.81
N ALA A 320 38.30 7.56 -25.61
CA ALA A 320 38.33 6.19 -25.10
C ALA A 320 39.55 5.97 -24.17
N GLY A 321 39.31 5.47 -22.96
CA GLY A 321 40.34 5.12 -21.98
C GLY A 321 40.60 6.15 -20.88
N GLU A 322 40.01 7.35 -20.94
CA GLU A 322 40.07 8.31 -19.82
C GLU A 322 39.05 7.98 -18.71
N ASN A 323 39.38 8.33 -17.47
CA ASN A 323 38.44 8.22 -16.36
C ASN A 323 37.26 9.17 -16.58
N ILE A 324 36.06 8.62 -16.76
CA ILE A 324 34.82 9.33 -17.10
C ILE A 324 34.51 10.48 -16.13
N LEU A 325 34.74 10.30 -14.83
CA LEU A 325 34.51 11.34 -13.82
C LEU A 325 35.47 12.53 -14.01
N THR A 326 36.70 12.27 -14.46
CA THR A 326 37.70 13.31 -14.75
C THR A 326 37.34 14.06 -16.02
N VAL A 327 36.88 13.35 -17.05
CA VAL A 327 36.38 13.96 -18.30
C VAL A 327 35.21 14.88 -18.01
N LEU A 328 34.23 14.42 -17.23
CA LEU A 328 33.08 15.23 -16.82
C LEU A 328 33.51 16.46 -16.02
N HIS A 329 34.38 16.30 -15.02
CA HIS A 329 34.85 17.43 -14.23
C HIS A 329 35.54 18.50 -15.10
N ARG A 330 36.38 18.07 -16.05
CA ARG A 330 37.02 18.99 -17.03
C ARG A 330 35.98 19.67 -17.91
N ALA A 331 35.00 18.93 -18.42
CA ALA A 331 33.93 19.46 -19.26
C ALA A 331 33.08 20.51 -18.52
N LEU A 332 32.76 20.28 -17.24
CA LEU A 332 31.99 21.19 -16.41
C LEU A 332 32.77 22.46 -16.02
N LEU A 333 34.09 22.35 -15.77
CA LEU A 333 34.93 23.51 -15.50
C LEU A 333 35.12 24.41 -16.73
N ALA A 334 35.20 23.79 -17.92
CA ALA A 334 35.31 24.51 -19.19
C ALA A 334 33.95 24.97 -19.74
N ALA A 335 32.84 24.51 -19.15
CA ALA A 335 31.51 24.83 -19.64
C ALA A 335 31.19 26.32 -19.45
N PRO A 336 30.55 26.97 -20.46
CA PRO A 336 29.84 28.23 -20.24
C PRO A 336 28.75 28.09 -19.16
N LEU A 337 28.04 29.18 -18.88
CA LEU A 337 26.91 29.17 -17.96
C LEU A 337 25.91 28.05 -18.32
N THR A 338 25.65 27.14 -17.38
CA THR A 338 24.87 25.90 -17.60
C THR A 338 23.92 25.66 -16.45
N LEU A 339 22.71 25.19 -16.75
CA LEU A 339 21.76 24.69 -15.76
C LEU A 339 21.56 23.19 -15.97
N LEU A 340 21.85 22.40 -14.94
CA LEU A 340 21.69 20.94 -14.95
C LEU A 340 20.56 20.54 -13.99
N LEU A 341 19.53 19.89 -14.51
CA LEU A 341 18.42 19.32 -13.74
C LEU A 341 18.57 17.80 -13.66
N LEU A 342 18.80 17.26 -12.46
CA LEU A 342 18.82 15.83 -12.18
C LEU A 342 17.46 15.39 -11.62
N ASP A 343 16.68 14.67 -12.44
CA ASP A 343 15.34 14.20 -12.08
C ASP A 343 15.38 12.79 -11.46
N ASN A 344 14.51 12.52 -10.47
CA ASN A 344 14.49 11.27 -9.69
C ASN A 344 15.86 10.85 -9.15
N PHE A 345 16.59 11.78 -8.53
CA PHE A 345 17.97 11.55 -8.10
C PHE A 345 18.12 10.46 -7.01
N GLU A 346 17.04 10.12 -6.30
CA GLU A 346 17.01 9.02 -5.33
C GLU A 346 17.49 7.68 -5.92
N SER A 347 17.22 7.41 -7.20
CA SER A 347 17.58 6.16 -7.87
C SER A 347 19.10 5.90 -7.85
N VAL A 348 19.91 6.96 -7.89
CA VAL A 348 21.38 6.88 -7.79
C VAL A 348 21.87 7.07 -6.36
N TRP A 349 21.20 7.94 -5.60
CA TRP A 349 21.63 8.33 -4.25
C TRP A 349 21.43 7.24 -3.18
N ASP A 350 20.33 6.49 -3.26
CA ASP A 350 19.98 5.54 -2.21
C ASP A 350 20.72 4.20 -2.29
N ILE A 351 21.48 3.96 -3.37
CA ILE A 351 22.30 2.76 -3.58
C ILE A 351 23.35 2.63 -2.46
N SER A 352 23.30 1.52 -1.73
CA SER A 352 24.12 1.26 -0.54
C SER A 352 25.63 1.21 -0.84
N SER A 353 26.01 0.78 -2.05
CA SER A 353 27.39 0.66 -2.51
C SER A 353 27.73 1.78 -3.50
N GLY A 354 28.36 2.87 -3.02
CA GLY A 354 28.84 3.95 -3.90
C GLY A 354 28.40 5.37 -3.55
N ARG A 355 27.74 5.60 -2.41
CA ARG A 355 27.33 6.95 -1.97
C ARG A 355 28.48 7.96 -1.94
N ASP A 356 29.67 7.56 -1.52
CA ASP A 356 30.84 8.45 -1.47
C ASP A 356 31.27 8.91 -2.87
N LEU A 357 31.20 8.03 -3.87
CA LEU A 357 31.51 8.37 -5.26
C LEU A 357 30.46 9.27 -5.89
N VAL A 358 29.18 9.03 -5.58
CA VAL A 358 28.07 9.90 -6.03
C VAL A 358 28.18 11.28 -5.36
N LEU A 359 28.57 11.33 -4.09
CA LEU A 359 28.80 12.58 -3.37
C LEU A 359 30.00 13.34 -3.95
N ASP A 360 31.12 12.68 -4.20
CA ASP A 360 32.29 13.28 -4.85
C ASP A 360 31.94 13.84 -6.24
N LEU A 361 31.15 13.11 -7.03
CA LEU A 361 30.62 13.58 -8.31
C LEU A 361 29.75 14.83 -8.15
N LEU A 362 28.79 14.82 -7.21
CA LEU A 362 27.94 15.98 -6.97
C LEU A 362 28.75 17.20 -6.47
N GLN A 363 29.78 16.98 -5.64
CA GLN A 363 30.67 18.04 -5.19
C GLN A 363 31.48 18.61 -6.35
N LYS A 364 31.96 17.78 -7.28
CA LYS A 364 32.61 18.22 -8.52
C LYS A 364 31.68 19.07 -9.39
N ILE A 365 30.43 18.65 -9.56
CA ILE A 365 29.41 19.45 -10.27
C ILE A 365 29.15 20.77 -9.53
N GLY A 366 28.95 20.69 -8.23
CA GLY A 366 28.67 21.84 -7.38
C GLY A 366 29.83 22.82 -7.23
N ASN A 367 31.08 22.43 -7.49
CA ASN A 367 32.23 23.32 -7.44
C ASN A 367 32.51 24.03 -8.78
N ALA A 368 31.85 23.62 -9.87
CA ALA A 368 31.97 24.29 -11.15
C ALA A 368 31.20 25.63 -11.14
N ARG A 369 31.94 26.75 -11.07
CA ARG A 369 31.38 28.11 -10.87
C ARG A 369 30.31 28.54 -11.88
N HIS A 370 30.34 27.98 -13.09
CA HIS A 370 29.41 28.30 -14.17
C HIS A 370 28.27 27.27 -14.31
N VAL A 371 28.18 26.29 -13.40
CA VAL A 371 27.16 25.25 -13.44
C VAL A 371 26.24 25.40 -12.24
N SER A 372 24.98 25.72 -12.53
CA SER A 372 23.89 25.67 -11.56
C SER A 372 23.28 24.26 -11.58
N LEU A 373 23.00 23.73 -10.39
CA LEU A 373 22.47 22.39 -10.18
C LEU A 373 21.06 22.48 -9.60
N MET A 374 20.12 21.79 -10.22
CA MET A 374 18.80 21.53 -9.67
C MET A 374 18.61 20.02 -9.56
N ILE A 375 18.07 19.56 -8.44
CA ILE A 375 17.68 18.16 -8.29
C ILE A 375 16.21 18.07 -7.93
N THR A 376 15.56 17.02 -8.40
CA THR A 376 14.32 16.54 -7.80
C THR A 376 14.59 15.20 -7.16
N MET A 377 14.06 14.98 -5.96
CA MET A 377 14.11 13.65 -5.38
C MET A 377 12.98 13.39 -4.39
N ARG A 378 12.68 12.10 -4.18
CA ARG A 378 11.86 11.68 -3.04
C ARG A 378 12.61 11.91 -1.73
N GLY A 379 11.83 12.20 -0.69
CA GLY A 379 12.34 12.53 0.63
C GLY A 379 12.06 13.98 0.99
N THR A 380 12.58 14.36 2.15
CA THR A 380 12.34 15.65 2.82
C THR A 380 13.64 16.36 3.18
N VAL A 381 14.75 15.63 3.09
CA VAL A 381 16.10 16.12 3.34
C VAL A 381 16.92 15.89 2.07
N PRO A 382 17.63 16.91 1.56
CA PRO A 382 18.46 16.74 0.38
C PRO A 382 19.76 15.99 0.72
N PRO A 383 20.57 15.58 -0.29
CA PRO A 383 21.83 14.89 -0.09
C PRO A 383 22.78 15.70 0.79
N ALA A 384 23.31 15.06 1.84
CA ALA A 384 24.27 15.66 2.75
C ALA A 384 25.63 15.87 2.06
N GLY A 385 26.41 16.85 2.52
CA GLY A 385 27.74 17.15 1.98
C GLY A 385 27.77 18.19 0.85
N ILE A 386 26.62 18.81 0.55
CA ILE A 386 26.48 19.93 -0.39
C ILE A 386 25.76 21.07 0.32
N VAL A 387 26.25 22.29 0.14
CA VAL A 387 25.56 23.50 0.61
C VAL A 387 24.52 23.89 -0.43
N TRP A 388 23.26 23.56 -0.14
CA TRP A 388 22.10 23.90 -0.98
C TRP A 388 21.74 25.37 -0.80
N THR A 389 21.56 26.11 -1.91
CA THR A 389 21.12 27.50 -1.92
C THR A 389 19.68 27.63 -1.40
N ARG A 390 18.81 26.73 -1.85
CA ARG A 390 17.42 26.59 -1.39
C ARG A 390 17.00 25.15 -1.58
N PHE A 391 16.24 24.61 -0.64
CA PHE A 391 15.53 23.36 -0.85
C PHE A 391 14.15 23.47 -0.22
N GLU A 392 13.16 22.81 -0.82
CA GLU A 392 11.79 22.89 -0.37
C GLU A 392 11.08 21.55 -0.63
N SER A 393 10.32 21.07 0.35
CA SER A 393 9.42 19.94 0.15
C SER A 393 8.09 20.48 -0.34
N LEU A 394 7.68 20.08 -1.54
CA LEU A 394 6.42 20.55 -2.13
C LEU A 394 5.22 20.08 -1.28
N PRO A 395 4.31 20.99 -0.86
CA PRO A 395 3.05 20.61 -0.22
C PRO A 395 2.09 19.97 -1.23
N PRO A 396 0.94 19.41 -0.83
CA PRO A 396 -0.17 19.13 -1.74
C PRO A 396 -0.77 20.40 -2.38
N LEU A 397 -1.67 20.25 -3.37
CA LEU A 397 -2.35 21.39 -3.98
C LEU A 397 -3.39 21.99 -3.02
N SER A 398 -3.72 23.27 -3.21
CA SER A 398 -4.88 23.85 -2.55
C SER A 398 -6.16 23.18 -3.06
N PRO A 399 -7.26 23.17 -2.28
CA PRO A 399 -8.53 22.60 -2.74
C PRO A 399 -9.03 23.22 -4.05
N LEU A 400 -8.81 24.52 -4.24
CA LEU A 400 -9.21 25.25 -5.45
C LEU A 400 -8.35 24.86 -6.67
N ASP A 401 -7.04 24.72 -6.49
CA ASP A 401 -6.12 24.34 -7.57
C ASP A 401 -6.31 22.88 -7.96
N ALA A 402 -6.54 21.99 -6.99
CA ALA A 402 -6.87 20.59 -7.24
C ALA A 402 -8.16 20.45 -8.05
N LYS A 403 -9.18 21.24 -7.71
CA LYS A 403 -10.44 21.29 -8.46
C LYS A 403 -10.24 21.82 -9.88
N SER A 404 -9.46 22.89 -10.04
CA SER A 404 -9.12 23.47 -11.35
C SER A 404 -8.38 22.47 -12.22
N MET A 405 -7.40 21.76 -11.65
CA MET A 405 -6.68 20.67 -12.33
C MET A 405 -7.61 19.53 -12.75
N PHE A 406 -8.53 19.12 -11.88
CA PHE A 406 -9.50 18.07 -12.18
C PHE A 406 -10.42 18.48 -13.35
N LEU A 407 -10.96 19.69 -13.32
CA LEU A 407 -11.87 20.21 -14.35
C LEU A 407 -11.16 20.46 -15.69
N ALA A 408 -9.88 20.84 -15.68
CA ALA A 408 -9.07 20.95 -16.90
C ALA A 408 -8.91 19.61 -17.64
N ILE A 409 -8.87 18.49 -16.90
CA ILE A 409 -8.77 17.14 -17.47
C ILE A 409 -10.16 16.59 -17.82
N ASN A 410 -11.15 16.86 -16.97
CA ASN A 410 -12.53 16.40 -17.14
C ASN A 410 -13.50 17.60 -17.15
N PRO A 411 -13.58 18.34 -18.27
CA PRO A 411 -14.43 19.52 -18.38
C PRO A 411 -15.93 19.18 -18.40
N SER A 412 -16.29 17.91 -18.61
CA SER A 412 -17.69 17.48 -18.68
C SER A 412 -18.45 17.69 -17.36
N LEU A 413 -17.73 17.76 -16.23
CA LEU A 413 -18.30 17.95 -14.89
C LEU A 413 -18.48 19.42 -14.49
N ASP A 414 -18.00 20.37 -15.30
CA ASP A 414 -18.15 21.82 -15.03
C ASP A 414 -19.62 22.28 -15.15
N ASN A 415 -20.46 21.51 -15.86
CA ASN A 415 -21.89 21.78 -16.04
C ASN A 415 -22.79 21.11 -14.98
N GLY A 416 -22.21 20.48 -13.94
CA GLY A 416 -22.95 19.74 -12.91
C GLY A 416 -23.73 20.65 -11.93
N GLY A 417 -24.72 20.07 -11.23
CA GLY A 417 -25.48 20.78 -10.20
C GLY A 417 -24.64 21.10 -8.94
N CYS A 418 -25.18 21.93 -8.04
CA CYS A 418 -24.50 22.29 -6.78
C CYS A 418 -24.11 21.07 -5.91
N GLU A 419 -24.86 19.98 -5.99
CA GLU A 419 -24.57 18.75 -5.24
C GLU A 419 -23.35 17.98 -5.79
N ASP A 420 -23.20 17.88 -7.11
CA ASP A 420 -22.05 17.23 -7.74
C ASP A 420 -20.73 17.91 -7.37
N ALA A 421 -20.76 19.25 -7.29
CA ALA A 421 -19.61 20.03 -6.84
C ALA A 421 -19.20 19.69 -5.39
N ARG A 422 -20.17 19.49 -4.48
CA ARG A 422 -19.88 19.09 -3.09
C ARG A 422 -19.30 17.68 -3.01
N TYR A 423 -19.84 16.73 -3.77
CA TYR A 423 -19.29 15.37 -3.80
C TYR A 423 -17.88 15.33 -4.38
N LEU A 424 -17.60 16.14 -5.41
CA LEU A 424 -16.26 16.30 -5.96
C LEU A 424 -15.29 16.88 -4.93
N ASP A 425 -15.70 17.93 -4.20
CA ASP A 425 -14.86 18.54 -3.17
C ASP A 425 -14.51 17.53 -2.06
N VAL A 426 -15.48 16.71 -1.63
CA VAL A 426 -15.24 15.61 -0.68
C VAL A 426 -14.28 14.57 -1.26
N LEU A 427 -14.47 14.16 -2.51
CA LEU A 427 -13.63 13.16 -3.16
C LEU A 427 -12.18 13.63 -3.34
N LEU A 428 -11.98 14.90 -3.70
CA LEU A 428 -10.64 15.49 -3.80
C LEU A 428 -9.96 15.62 -2.44
N ALA A 429 -10.73 15.95 -1.40
CA ALA A 429 -10.24 15.99 -0.02
C ALA A 429 -9.81 14.60 0.48
N GLU A 430 -10.55 13.54 0.14
CA GLU A 430 -10.17 12.16 0.45
C GLU A 430 -8.84 11.73 -0.20
N MET A 431 -8.38 12.41 -1.25
CA MET A 431 -7.08 12.17 -1.91
C MET A 431 -5.93 13.02 -1.33
N ASP A 432 -6.19 13.84 -0.31
CA ASP A 432 -5.28 14.88 0.20
C ASP A 432 -4.75 15.81 -0.92
N HIS A 433 -5.52 16.00 -2.00
CA HIS A 433 -5.18 16.91 -3.11
C HIS A 433 -3.80 16.64 -3.77
N ILE A 434 -3.34 15.38 -3.81
CA ILE A 434 -2.10 15.00 -4.49
C ILE A 434 -2.28 15.10 -6.02
N PRO A 435 -1.45 15.87 -6.77
CA PRO A 435 -1.60 16.07 -8.21
C PRO A 435 -1.74 14.78 -9.03
N LEU A 436 -0.93 13.76 -8.74
CA LEU A 436 -1.03 12.47 -9.44
C LEU A 436 -2.36 11.78 -9.18
N ALA A 437 -2.82 11.74 -7.93
CA ALA A 437 -4.11 11.13 -7.58
C ALA A 437 -5.27 11.89 -8.22
N VAL A 438 -5.23 13.24 -8.21
CA VAL A 438 -6.23 14.10 -8.84
C VAL A 438 -6.28 13.88 -10.35
N ARG A 439 -5.11 13.76 -11.01
CA ARG A 439 -5.04 13.47 -12.46
C ARG A 439 -5.66 12.12 -12.80
N LEU A 440 -5.26 11.06 -12.09
CA LEU A 440 -5.77 9.71 -12.31
C LEU A 440 -7.27 9.65 -12.05
N LEU A 441 -7.72 10.28 -10.96
CA LEU A 441 -9.14 10.39 -10.65
C LEU A 441 -9.91 11.11 -11.76
N ALA A 442 -9.42 12.24 -12.26
CA ALA A 442 -10.08 12.99 -13.33
C ALA A 442 -10.25 12.16 -14.59
N GLN A 443 -9.25 11.35 -14.95
CA GLN A 443 -9.30 10.42 -16.09
C GLN A 443 -10.29 9.28 -15.87
N VAL A 444 -10.29 8.65 -14.68
CA VAL A 444 -11.19 7.54 -14.36
C VAL A 444 -12.65 8.02 -14.22
N CYS A 445 -12.87 9.28 -13.83
CA CYS A 445 -14.20 9.90 -13.72
C CYS A 445 -14.83 10.28 -15.06
N ILE A 446 -14.14 10.15 -16.20
CA ILE A 446 -14.71 10.51 -17.50
C ILE A 446 -15.95 9.64 -17.76
N GLY A 447 -17.11 10.28 -17.89
CA GLY A 447 -18.40 9.61 -18.11
C GLY A 447 -19.16 9.16 -16.86
N PHE A 448 -18.68 9.46 -15.64
CA PHE A 448 -19.32 9.07 -14.39
C PHE A 448 -19.60 10.27 -13.46
N SER A 449 -20.69 10.20 -12.68
CA SER A 449 -21.04 11.23 -11.69
C SER A 449 -20.10 11.18 -10.47
N PRO A 450 -19.77 12.33 -9.83
CA PRO A 450 -18.92 12.37 -8.64
C PRO A 450 -19.48 11.54 -7.46
N GLN A 451 -20.81 11.48 -7.30
CA GLN A 451 -21.45 10.68 -6.25
C GLN A 451 -21.16 9.18 -6.42
N TYR A 452 -21.36 8.64 -7.62
CA TYR A 452 -21.00 7.24 -7.93
C TYR A 452 -19.51 6.98 -7.70
N MET A 453 -18.65 7.91 -8.11
CA MET A 453 -17.19 7.79 -7.96
C MET A 453 -16.75 7.84 -6.50
N LEU A 454 -17.46 8.60 -5.65
CA LEU A 454 -17.22 8.61 -4.21
C LEU A 454 -17.60 7.27 -3.56
N THR A 455 -18.71 6.65 -3.96
CA THR A 455 -19.08 5.30 -3.51
C THR A 455 -18.03 4.28 -3.94
N ARG A 456 -17.64 4.32 -5.21
CA ARG A 456 -16.60 3.43 -5.76
C ARG A 456 -15.26 3.61 -5.05
N TRP A 457 -14.86 4.85 -4.76
CA TRP A 457 -13.65 5.12 -3.97
C TRP A 457 -13.70 4.47 -2.59
N ARG A 458 -14.84 4.53 -1.90
CA ARG A 458 -14.99 3.95 -0.56
C ARG A 458 -14.79 2.43 -0.56
N GLU A 459 -15.12 1.77 -1.67
CA GLU A 459 -14.98 0.32 -1.88
C GLU A 459 -13.59 -0.06 -2.40
N GLU A 460 -13.15 0.53 -3.52
CA GLU A 460 -11.94 0.14 -4.25
C GLU A 460 -10.65 0.84 -3.76
N ARG A 461 -10.77 1.99 -3.08
CA ARG A 461 -9.62 2.78 -2.57
C ARG A 461 -8.56 3.01 -3.65
N THR A 462 -7.28 2.80 -3.34
CA THR A 462 -6.16 3.08 -4.24
C THR A 462 -6.17 2.25 -5.53
N ALA A 463 -6.83 1.09 -5.54
CA ALA A 463 -6.95 0.25 -6.73
C ALA A 463 -7.77 0.91 -7.85
N MET A 464 -8.60 1.90 -7.49
CA MET A 464 -9.37 2.73 -8.41
C MET A 464 -8.48 3.69 -9.21
N LEU A 465 -7.36 4.14 -8.63
CA LEU A 465 -6.48 5.17 -9.20
C LEU A 465 -5.43 4.52 -10.12
N ARG A 466 -5.91 3.92 -11.19
CA ARG A 466 -5.08 3.36 -12.26
C ARG A 466 -5.69 3.59 -13.65
N THR A 467 -4.85 3.75 -14.66
CA THR A 467 -5.28 3.72 -16.07
C THR A 467 -5.35 2.26 -16.59
N HIS A 468 -6.06 2.02 -17.69
CA HIS A 468 -6.48 0.69 -18.18
C HIS A 468 -5.37 -0.22 -18.74
N GLU A 469 -4.09 0.05 -18.48
CA GLU A 469 -3.00 -0.78 -18.98
C GLU A 469 -2.81 -2.05 -18.14
N ALA A 470 -2.41 -3.15 -18.79
CA ALA A 470 -2.19 -4.44 -18.14
C ALA A 470 -1.04 -4.39 -17.11
N THR A 471 -0.09 -3.47 -17.29
CA THR A 471 1.05 -3.21 -16.39
C THR A 471 1.25 -1.70 -16.25
N PRO A 472 0.56 -1.02 -15.32
CA PRO A 472 0.61 0.44 -15.23
C PRO A 472 1.99 0.94 -14.77
N GLY A 473 2.50 1.97 -15.44
CA GLY A 473 3.73 2.67 -15.05
C GLY A 473 3.59 3.55 -13.79
N LYS A 474 4.70 4.18 -13.35
CA LYS A 474 4.74 5.04 -12.15
C LYS A 474 3.81 6.26 -12.18
N LEU A 475 3.41 6.71 -13.38
CA LEU A 475 2.49 7.84 -13.60
C LEU A 475 1.05 7.39 -13.85
N GLU A 476 0.83 6.09 -13.99
CA GLU A 476 -0.44 5.47 -14.37
C GLU A 476 -1.10 4.75 -13.21
N SER A 477 -0.36 4.50 -12.12
CA SER A 477 -0.88 3.94 -10.89
C SER A 477 -0.25 4.61 -9.67
N ILE A 478 -1.10 5.05 -8.75
CA ILE A 478 -0.64 5.58 -7.46
C ILE A 478 0.03 4.49 -6.62
N GLU A 479 -0.46 3.25 -6.71
CA GLU A 479 0.05 2.10 -5.96
C GLU A 479 1.48 1.73 -6.36
N VAL A 480 1.79 1.83 -7.66
CA VAL A 480 3.15 1.65 -8.17
C VAL A 480 4.08 2.73 -7.61
N SER A 481 3.64 3.99 -7.60
CA SER A 481 4.43 5.09 -7.02
C SER A 481 4.68 4.90 -5.51
N ILE A 482 3.71 4.37 -4.75
CA ILE A 482 3.87 4.10 -3.32
C ILE A 482 4.79 2.89 -3.09
N SER A 483 4.61 1.82 -3.86
CA SER A 483 5.45 0.61 -3.82
C SER A 483 6.93 0.92 -4.06
N LEU A 484 7.24 1.82 -5.00
CA LEU A 484 8.62 2.28 -5.24
C LEU A 484 9.22 2.98 -4.00
N SER A 485 8.43 3.82 -3.31
CA SER A 485 8.89 4.43 -2.05
C SER A 485 9.12 3.39 -0.94
N LEU A 486 8.29 2.33 -0.87
CA LEU A 486 8.46 1.26 0.11
C LEU A 486 9.68 0.38 -0.17
N ALA A 487 9.98 0.12 -1.45
CA ALA A 487 11.17 -0.65 -1.83
C ALA A 487 12.46 -0.01 -1.31
N THR A 488 12.52 1.33 -1.22
CA THR A 488 13.69 2.05 -0.68
C THR A 488 13.91 1.87 0.83
N LEU A 489 12.89 1.45 1.59
CA LEU A 489 13.03 1.17 3.02
C LEU A 489 13.76 -0.14 3.31
N ASP A 490 13.92 -1.02 2.32
CA ASP A 490 14.29 -2.42 2.49
C ASP A 490 13.44 -3.10 3.58
N LEU A 491 12.27 -3.59 3.16
CA LEU A 491 11.26 -4.21 4.04
C LEU A 491 11.81 -5.40 4.84
N THR A 492 12.86 -6.05 4.35
CA THR A 492 13.49 -7.20 5.03
C THR A 492 14.37 -6.77 6.20
N SER A 493 15.06 -5.64 6.06
CA SER A 493 15.96 -5.08 7.07
C SER A 493 15.23 -4.22 8.11
N ASN A 494 14.09 -3.62 7.75
CA ASN A 494 13.38 -2.65 8.61
C ASN A 494 11.87 -2.96 8.78
N PRO A 495 11.48 -4.15 9.28
CA PRO A 495 10.06 -4.49 9.47
C PRO A 495 9.35 -3.54 10.46
N ASP A 496 10.06 -3.06 11.48
CA ASP A 496 9.52 -2.14 12.49
C ASP A 496 9.11 -0.77 11.90
N ALA A 497 9.77 -0.32 10.82
CA ALA A 497 9.42 0.92 10.14
C ALA A 497 8.06 0.80 9.44
N VAL A 498 7.78 -0.35 8.83
CA VAL A 498 6.50 -0.65 8.19
C VAL A 498 5.40 -0.79 9.24
N GLN A 499 5.70 -1.43 10.37
CA GLN A 499 4.77 -1.49 11.50
C GLN A 499 4.43 -0.10 12.04
N LEU A 500 5.43 0.77 12.25
CA LEU A 500 5.20 2.15 12.65
C LEU A 500 4.38 2.93 11.61
N LEU A 501 4.68 2.74 10.32
CA LEU A 501 3.89 3.34 9.25
C LEU A 501 2.43 2.87 9.31
N GLY A 502 2.19 1.58 9.53
CA GLY A 502 0.86 1.01 9.72
C GLY A 502 0.11 1.65 10.90
N ILE A 503 0.77 1.88 12.03
CA ILE A 503 0.20 2.59 13.19
C ILE A 503 -0.21 4.02 12.80
N LEU A 504 0.68 4.76 12.13
CA LEU A 504 0.40 6.13 11.70
C LEU A 504 -0.72 6.18 10.64
N CYS A 505 -0.89 5.14 9.83
CA CYS A 505 -1.96 5.04 8.84
C CYS A 505 -3.36 4.85 9.44
N GLN A 506 -3.46 4.53 10.74
CA GLN A 506 -4.73 4.49 11.48
C GLN A 506 -5.21 5.90 11.90
N LEU A 507 -4.34 6.92 11.79
CA LEU A 507 -4.56 8.28 12.26
C LEU A 507 -4.74 9.26 11.08
N PRO A 508 -5.96 9.45 10.55
CA PRO A 508 -6.20 10.35 9.42
C PRO A 508 -5.80 11.81 9.69
N ASP A 509 -5.95 12.30 10.93
CA ASP A 509 -5.57 13.67 11.32
C ASP A 509 -4.09 13.79 11.71
N GLY A 510 -3.34 12.69 11.61
CA GLY A 510 -1.96 12.56 12.07
C GLY A 510 -1.81 12.63 13.59
N LEU A 511 -0.60 12.36 14.06
CA LEU A 511 -0.26 12.40 15.48
C LEU A 511 0.29 13.78 15.85
N ARG A 512 -0.46 14.53 16.67
CA ARG A 512 -0.02 15.82 17.22
C ARG A 512 1.05 15.61 18.30
N ASP A 513 2.02 16.52 18.39
CA ASP A 513 3.07 16.52 19.43
C ASP A 513 3.74 15.13 19.51
N TRP A 514 3.99 14.56 18.33
CA TRP A 514 4.37 13.15 18.16
C TRP A 514 5.65 12.80 18.91
N GLU A 515 6.57 13.74 19.11
CA GLU A 515 7.80 13.54 19.87
C GLU A 515 7.55 13.14 21.33
N GLU A 516 6.46 13.64 21.92
CA GLU A 516 6.05 13.34 23.29
C GLU A 516 5.06 12.17 23.36
N ARG A 517 4.12 12.10 22.41
CA ARG A 517 3.04 11.10 22.43
C ARG A 517 3.44 9.73 21.88
N LEU A 518 4.29 9.70 20.85
CA LEU A 518 4.71 8.44 20.23
C LEU A 518 5.46 7.52 21.21
N PRO A 519 6.39 8.02 22.06
CA PRO A 519 6.98 7.22 23.13
C PRO A 519 5.92 6.58 24.04
N LEU A 520 4.88 7.34 24.43
CA LEU A 520 3.81 6.86 25.32
C LEU A 520 2.98 5.74 24.69
N ILE A 521 2.75 5.80 23.38
CA ILE A 521 2.04 4.77 22.61
C ILE A 521 2.90 3.51 22.46
N LEU A 522 4.21 3.66 22.26
CA LEU A 522 5.13 2.55 21.99
C LEU A 522 5.79 1.95 23.25
N ILE A 523 5.46 2.42 24.47
CA ILE A 523 6.07 1.93 25.73
C ILE A 523 5.97 0.41 25.85
N GLY A 524 7.10 -0.30 25.82
CA GLY A 524 7.15 -1.76 26.02
C GLY A 524 7.01 -2.59 24.74
N THR A 525 7.12 -1.99 23.56
CA THR A 525 7.21 -2.70 22.26
C THR A 525 8.64 -3.17 21.93
N GLY A 526 9.62 -2.89 22.81
CA GLY A 526 11.03 -3.16 22.51
C GLY A 526 11.65 -2.23 21.45
N HIS A 527 10.88 -1.30 20.88
CA HIS A 527 11.34 -0.37 19.85
C HIS A 527 12.18 0.75 20.49
N GLN A 528 13.45 0.45 20.81
CA GLN A 528 14.34 1.40 21.50
C GLN A 528 14.72 2.63 20.65
N ASN A 529 14.45 2.62 19.34
CA ASN A 529 14.85 3.68 18.41
C ASN A 529 13.70 4.19 17.51
N PHE A 530 12.52 4.49 18.05
CA PHE A 530 11.41 5.08 17.27
C PHE A 530 11.83 6.36 16.51
N ARG A 531 12.75 7.17 17.06
CA ARG A 531 13.30 8.35 16.38
C ARG A 531 14.00 8.00 15.07
N HIS A 532 14.74 6.88 15.06
CA HIS A 532 15.38 6.37 13.85
C HIS A 532 14.34 5.89 12.84
N LEU A 533 13.29 5.20 13.30
CA LEU A 533 12.21 4.74 12.42
C LEU A 533 11.44 5.91 11.78
N VAL A 534 11.09 6.93 12.57
CA VAL A 534 10.47 8.17 12.04
C VAL A 534 11.42 8.84 11.05
N HIS A 535 12.71 8.93 11.37
CA HIS A 535 13.70 9.48 10.45
C HIS A 535 13.78 8.70 9.13
N LEU A 536 13.69 7.37 9.18
CA LEU A 536 13.70 6.51 7.99
C LEU A 536 12.43 6.71 7.14
N LEU A 537 11.25 6.85 7.77
CA LEU A 537 9.99 7.13 7.09
C LEU A 537 9.93 8.55 6.49
N HIS A 538 10.54 9.52 7.17
CA HIS A 538 10.72 10.89 6.69
C HIS A 538 11.72 10.94 5.52
N LYS A 539 12.78 10.12 5.64
CA LYS A 539 13.63 9.52 4.60
C LYS A 539 12.95 9.43 3.24
N THR A 540 11.96 8.54 3.21
CA THR A 540 11.30 8.04 2.01
C THR A 540 10.07 8.86 1.60
N ALA A 541 9.80 9.96 2.32
CA ALA A 541 8.64 10.82 2.17
C ALA A 541 7.30 10.06 2.24
N LEU A 542 7.25 8.97 3.01
CA LEU A 542 5.99 8.28 3.35
C LEU A 542 5.26 8.97 4.50
N VAL A 543 6.03 9.68 5.33
CA VAL A 543 5.54 10.50 6.44
C VAL A 543 6.07 11.92 6.27
N TYR A 544 5.26 12.92 6.60
CA TYR A 544 5.65 14.32 6.61
C TYR A 544 5.19 15.01 7.89
N THR A 545 5.85 16.11 8.21
CA THR A 545 5.53 16.93 9.39
C THR A 545 4.81 18.20 8.95
N MET A 546 3.61 18.42 9.47
CA MET A 546 2.81 19.64 9.25
C MET A 546 2.60 20.34 10.60
N GLY A 547 3.33 21.43 10.85
CA GLY A 547 3.37 22.03 12.18
C GLY A 547 3.94 21.05 13.21
N SER A 548 3.18 20.74 14.27
CA SER A 548 3.55 19.71 15.26
C SER A 548 2.99 18.31 14.97
N ARG A 549 2.34 18.12 13.81
CA ARG A 549 1.69 16.86 13.46
C ARG A 549 2.54 16.01 12.53
N LEU A 550 2.68 14.74 12.89
CA LEU A 550 3.22 13.71 12.01
C LEU A 550 2.07 13.09 11.22
N LYS A 551 2.06 13.29 9.89
CA LYS A 551 0.97 12.88 9.00
C LYS A 551 1.43 11.92 7.92
N VAL A 552 0.50 11.07 7.48
CA VAL A 552 0.62 10.21 6.31
C VAL A 552 -0.48 10.59 5.33
N LEU A 553 -0.14 10.73 4.05
CA LEU A 553 -1.12 11.09 3.02
C LEU A 553 -2.14 9.97 2.80
N SER A 554 -3.39 10.33 2.53
CA SER A 554 -4.53 9.41 2.42
C SER A 554 -4.33 8.25 1.45
N PRO A 555 -3.81 8.45 0.22
CA PRO A 555 -3.53 7.31 -0.67
C PRO A 555 -2.49 6.35 -0.09
N ILE A 556 -1.47 6.86 0.63
CA ILE A 556 -0.49 6.01 1.31
C ILE A 556 -1.17 5.24 2.45
N ARG A 557 -2.03 5.89 3.25
CA ARG A 557 -2.76 5.23 4.34
C ARG A 557 -3.60 4.07 3.83
N HIS A 558 -4.36 4.29 2.76
CA HIS A 558 -5.22 3.26 2.17
C HIS A 558 -4.41 2.10 1.60
N PHE A 559 -3.32 2.39 0.88
CA PHE A 559 -2.43 1.35 0.36
C PHE A 559 -1.82 0.50 1.49
N ILE A 560 -1.27 1.14 2.52
CA ILE A 560 -0.66 0.44 3.66
C ILE A 560 -1.68 -0.37 4.45
N ASN A 561 -2.87 0.17 4.74
CA ASN A 561 -3.91 -0.56 5.46
C ASN A 561 -4.46 -1.76 4.66
N HIS A 562 -4.34 -1.74 3.33
CA HIS A 562 -4.72 -2.86 2.48
C HIS A 562 -3.64 -3.95 2.43
N HIS A 563 -2.37 -3.57 2.22
CA HIS A 563 -1.28 -4.52 1.95
C HIS A 563 -0.42 -4.88 3.18
N TYR A 564 -0.26 -3.97 4.13
CA TYR A 564 0.67 -4.06 5.27
C TYR A 564 -0.03 -3.68 6.58
N LYS A 565 -1.06 -4.45 6.97
CA LYS A 565 -1.81 -4.19 8.20
C LYS A 565 -0.89 -4.17 9.43
N ALA A 566 -1.11 -3.17 10.30
CA ALA A 566 -0.43 -3.09 11.58
C ALA A 566 -0.75 -4.32 12.45
N SER A 567 0.21 -4.73 13.28
CA SER A 567 -0.04 -5.80 14.24
C SER A 567 -1.21 -5.45 15.18
N SER A 568 -1.95 -6.48 15.61
CA SER A 568 -3.06 -6.31 16.55
C SER A 568 -2.58 -5.73 17.89
N GLU A 569 -1.37 -6.09 18.33
CA GLU A 569 -0.78 -5.54 19.55
C GLU A 569 -0.52 -4.03 19.42
N HIS A 570 0.10 -3.58 18.34
CA HIS A 570 0.39 -2.17 18.12
C HIS A 570 -0.90 -1.34 17.99
N THR A 571 -1.89 -1.87 17.28
CA THR A 571 -3.22 -1.25 17.15
C THR A 571 -3.89 -1.10 18.51
N ARG A 572 -3.87 -2.15 19.35
CA ARG A 572 -4.45 -2.12 20.69
C ARG A 572 -3.77 -1.12 21.62
N ARG A 573 -2.46 -0.92 21.49
CA ARG A 573 -1.73 0.09 22.28
C ARG A 573 -2.10 1.51 21.88
N LEU A 574 -2.25 1.75 20.56
CA LEU A 574 -2.73 3.02 20.03
C LEU A 574 -4.14 3.32 20.56
N GLU A 575 -5.04 2.35 20.45
CA GLU A 575 -6.40 2.40 21.00
C GLU A 575 -6.41 2.73 22.50
N ILE A 576 -5.65 1.99 23.33
CA ILE A 576 -5.56 2.24 24.79
C ILE A 576 -5.14 3.68 25.10
N TYR A 577 -4.22 4.26 24.30
CA TYR A 577 -3.84 5.65 24.48
C TYR A 577 -5.01 6.61 24.23
N PHE A 578 -5.74 6.44 23.13
CA PHE A 578 -6.89 7.28 22.79
C PHE A 578 -8.09 7.06 23.74
N TRP A 579 -8.35 5.83 24.19
CA TRP A 579 -9.38 5.55 25.18
C TRP A 579 -9.09 6.25 26.50
N LYS A 580 -7.84 6.21 26.99
CA LYS A 580 -7.44 6.99 28.18
C LYS A 580 -7.62 8.50 28.00
N LEU A 581 -7.35 9.00 26.80
CA LEU A 581 -7.55 10.40 26.46
C LEU A 581 -9.05 10.77 26.48
N ILE A 582 -9.91 9.91 25.95
CA ILE A 582 -11.37 10.07 25.99
C ILE A 582 -11.88 10.04 27.44
N HIS A 583 -11.59 9.00 28.21
CA HIS A 583 -12.04 8.88 29.60
C HIS A 583 -11.65 10.07 30.47
N ARG A 584 -10.49 10.67 30.21
CA ARG A 584 -9.98 11.80 30.97
C ARG A 584 -10.63 13.14 30.62
N TYR A 585 -10.99 13.33 29.34
CA TYR A 585 -11.36 14.64 28.84
C TYR A 585 -12.81 14.69 28.32
N ALA A 586 -13.28 13.68 27.59
CA ALA A 586 -14.62 13.67 27.00
C ALA A 586 -15.76 13.67 28.04
N THR A 587 -15.50 13.15 29.24
CA THR A 587 -16.46 13.06 30.36
C THR A 587 -16.61 14.35 31.17
N ILE A 588 -15.80 15.39 30.89
CA ILE A 588 -15.84 16.66 31.60
C ILE A 588 -17.10 17.44 31.15
N SER A 589 -17.95 17.80 32.13
CA SER A 589 -19.19 18.53 31.89
C SER A 589 -18.96 20.00 31.50
N LEU A 590 -19.99 20.64 30.98
CA LEU A 590 -19.99 22.08 30.66
C LEU A 590 -19.65 22.91 31.90
N GLY A 591 -18.52 23.60 31.84
CA GLY A 591 -17.99 24.41 32.95
C GLY A 591 -16.68 25.11 32.57
N PRO A 592 -15.97 25.73 33.54
CA PRO A 592 -14.74 26.48 33.28
C PRO A 592 -13.62 25.66 32.60
N ASP A 593 -13.58 24.35 32.84
CA ASP A 593 -12.56 23.45 32.27
C ASP A 593 -12.92 22.91 30.87
N PHE A 594 -14.18 23.04 30.44
CA PHE A 594 -14.66 22.50 29.16
C PHE A 594 -13.96 23.08 27.92
N PRO A 595 -13.65 24.40 27.83
CA PRO A 595 -12.90 24.94 26.69
C PRO A 595 -11.54 24.26 26.50
N ARG A 596 -10.83 23.96 27.59
CA ARG A 596 -9.53 23.27 27.55
C ARG A 596 -9.68 21.83 27.06
N THR A 597 -10.72 21.14 27.50
CA THR A 597 -11.07 19.80 27.00
C THR A 597 -11.35 19.82 25.50
N LYS A 598 -12.12 20.80 25.03
CA LYS A 598 -12.45 20.96 23.61
C LYS A 598 -11.18 21.13 22.77
N GLU A 599 -10.24 21.97 23.21
CA GLU A 599 -8.93 22.17 22.54
C GLU A 599 -8.08 20.89 22.44
N ILE A 600 -8.30 19.90 23.31
CA ILE A 600 -7.56 18.63 23.32
C ILE A 600 -8.24 17.59 22.44
N ILE A 601 -9.57 17.41 22.56
CA ILE A 601 -10.33 16.32 21.91
C ILE A 601 -10.70 16.67 20.47
N GLU A 602 -11.16 17.89 20.20
CA GLU A 602 -11.68 18.29 18.88
C GLU A 602 -10.64 18.08 17.75
N PRO A 603 -9.34 18.40 17.93
CA PRO A 603 -8.33 18.17 16.90
C PRO A 603 -7.91 16.71 16.71
N GLU A 604 -8.47 15.78 17.50
CA GLU A 604 -8.22 14.34 17.45
C GLU A 604 -9.47 13.56 16.99
N MET A 605 -10.57 14.25 16.66
CA MET A 605 -11.86 13.62 16.42
C MET A 605 -11.84 12.68 15.19
N GLY A 606 -11.13 13.01 14.11
CA GLY A 606 -10.99 12.11 12.97
C GLY A 606 -10.17 10.86 13.32
N ASN A 607 -9.13 11.00 14.15
CA ASN A 607 -8.38 9.87 14.72
C ASN A 607 -9.30 8.98 15.57
N ILE A 608 -10.08 9.55 16.47
CA ILE A 608 -11.02 8.83 17.34
C ILE A 608 -12.06 8.07 16.50
N ARG A 609 -12.68 8.72 15.51
CA ARG A 609 -13.66 8.08 14.62
C ARG A 609 -13.07 6.90 13.86
N SER A 610 -11.85 7.06 13.33
CA SER A 610 -11.13 6.00 12.62
C SER A 610 -10.87 4.78 13.52
N LEU A 611 -10.38 5.02 14.74
CA LEU A 611 -10.07 3.96 15.70
C LEU A 611 -11.32 3.23 16.19
N ILE A 612 -12.40 3.96 16.51
CA ILE A 612 -13.68 3.36 16.90
C ILE A 612 -14.21 2.47 15.78
N LYS A 613 -14.23 2.96 14.54
CA LYS A 613 -14.71 2.19 13.39
C LYS A 613 -13.92 0.88 13.20
N ASN A 614 -12.59 0.94 13.31
CA ASN A 614 -11.76 -0.26 13.21
C ASN A 614 -12.01 -1.23 14.38
N ALA A 615 -12.15 -0.73 15.61
CA ALA A 615 -12.45 -1.55 16.79
C ALA A 615 -13.83 -2.24 16.70
N VAL A 616 -14.85 -1.55 16.15
CA VAL A 616 -16.18 -2.13 15.86
C VAL A 616 -16.08 -3.34 14.95
N GLU A 617 -15.25 -3.26 13.91
CA GLU A 617 -15.09 -4.33 12.91
C GLU A 617 -14.20 -5.49 13.40
N THR A 618 -13.23 -5.22 14.29
CA THR A 618 -12.18 -6.21 14.65
C THR A 618 -12.33 -6.84 16.03
N HIS A 619 -12.79 -6.10 17.05
CA HIS A 619 -12.90 -6.59 18.42
C HIS A 619 -14.03 -5.89 19.22
N PRO A 620 -15.29 -6.04 18.79
CA PRO A 620 -16.41 -5.41 19.48
C PRO A 620 -16.44 -5.81 20.97
N SER A 621 -16.58 -4.82 21.86
CA SER A 621 -16.60 -5.02 23.31
C SER A 621 -17.57 -4.08 24.01
N THR A 622 -18.00 -4.44 25.23
CA THR A 622 -18.86 -3.58 26.06
C THR A 622 -18.15 -2.29 26.50
N ASP A 623 -16.82 -2.33 26.63
CA ASP A 623 -15.99 -1.16 26.92
C ASP A 623 -16.01 -0.16 25.75
N LEU A 624 -15.95 -0.66 24.52
CA LEU A 624 -16.08 0.17 23.31
C LEU A 624 -17.42 0.89 23.25
N VAL A 625 -18.52 0.25 23.69
CA VAL A 625 -19.83 0.92 23.77
C VAL A 625 -19.77 2.11 24.74
N ASN A 626 -19.14 1.94 25.90
CA ASN A 626 -19.00 3.03 26.88
C ASN A 626 -18.14 4.16 26.32
N ILE A 627 -17.04 3.84 25.65
CA ILE A 627 -16.19 4.82 24.96
C ILE A 627 -17.00 5.63 23.93
N VAL A 628 -17.82 4.97 23.12
CA VAL A 628 -18.69 5.66 22.14
C VAL A 628 -19.69 6.58 22.83
N LEU A 629 -20.28 6.15 23.95
CA LEU A 629 -21.18 6.98 24.74
C LEU A 629 -20.46 8.24 25.28
N GLU A 630 -19.26 8.10 25.85
CA GLU A 630 -18.47 9.24 26.35
C GLU A 630 -18.09 10.23 25.24
N VAL A 631 -17.69 9.73 24.07
CA VAL A 631 -17.42 10.60 22.91
C VAL A 631 -18.71 11.27 22.43
N SER A 632 -19.84 10.57 22.46
CA SER A 632 -21.14 11.12 22.07
C SER A 632 -21.62 12.23 23.02
N ASP A 633 -21.33 12.11 24.32
CA ASP A 633 -21.57 13.16 25.32
C ASP A 633 -20.75 14.42 25.00
N PHE A 634 -19.49 14.24 24.63
CA PHE A 634 -18.66 15.35 24.17
C PHE A 634 -19.20 16.00 22.88
N LEU A 635 -19.66 15.19 21.92
CA LEU A 635 -20.23 15.67 20.65
C LEU A 635 -21.55 16.42 20.85
N LEU A 636 -22.40 15.99 21.79
CA LEU A 636 -23.64 16.69 22.15
C LEU A 636 -23.38 18.14 22.57
N ASN A 637 -22.28 18.37 23.27
CA ASN A 637 -21.85 19.68 23.78
C ASN A 637 -20.97 20.48 22.81
N THR A 638 -20.62 19.91 21.65
CA THR A 638 -19.75 20.55 20.65
C THR A 638 -20.40 20.55 19.26
N VAL A 639 -20.12 19.53 18.45
CA VAL A 639 -20.68 19.35 17.10
C VAL A 639 -21.48 18.05 17.07
N PRO A 640 -22.82 18.12 17.21
CA PRO A 640 -23.67 16.93 17.31
C PRO A 640 -23.58 16.03 16.07
N SER A 641 -23.24 14.74 16.26
CA SER A 641 -23.12 13.76 15.17
C SER A 641 -23.58 12.36 15.61
N THR A 642 -24.39 11.70 14.79
CA THR A 642 -24.90 10.33 15.04
C THR A 642 -23.97 9.24 14.53
N GLU A 643 -22.96 9.59 13.72
CA GLU A 643 -22.13 8.66 12.95
C GLU A 643 -21.53 7.52 13.79
N LEU A 644 -21.00 7.83 14.98
CA LEU A 644 -20.41 6.83 15.87
C LEU A 644 -21.46 5.92 16.52
N LEU A 645 -22.60 6.50 16.91
CA LEU A 645 -23.71 5.74 17.49
C LEU A 645 -24.32 4.80 16.45
N ASP A 646 -24.44 5.24 15.20
CA ASP A 646 -24.89 4.42 14.08
C ASP A 646 -23.97 3.20 13.88
N SER A 647 -22.64 3.42 14.00
CA SER A 647 -21.65 2.35 13.83
C SER A 647 -21.71 1.27 14.91
N ILE A 648 -22.03 1.62 16.16
CA ILE A 648 -22.08 0.69 17.29
C ILE A 648 -23.48 0.09 17.50
N MET A 649 -24.53 0.62 16.86
CA MET A 649 -25.93 0.23 17.07
C MET A 649 -26.18 -1.27 16.80
N VAL A 650 -25.50 -1.84 15.80
CA VAL A 650 -25.59 -3.28 15.49
C VAL A 650 -24.89 -4.09 16.58
N VAL A 651 -23.70 -3.65 16.97
CA VAL A 651 -22.86 -4.33 17.96
C VAL A 651 -23.51 -4.32 19.35
N VAL A 652 -24.07 -3.20 19.80
CA VAL A 652 -24.67 -3.08 21.13
C VAL A 652 -25.90 -4.00 21.29
N LYS A 653 -26.59 -4.33 20.20
CA LYS A 653 -27.70 -5.30 20.22
C LYS A 653 -27.22 -6.74 20.44
N GLU A 654 -26.02 -7.07 19.96
CA GLU A 654 -25.46 -8.42 20.03
C GLU A 654 -24.71 -8.66 21.34
N ILE A 655 -23.88 -7.72 21.77
CA ILE A 655 -22.96 -7.90 22.91
C ILE A 655 -23.22 -6.93 24.08
N GLY A 656 -24.03 -5.90 23.88
CA GLY A 656 -24.32 -4.89 24.88
C GLY A 656 -25.39 -5.33 25.87
N SER A 657 -25.28 -4.85 27.10
CA SER A 657 -26.37 -5.01 28.08
C SER A 657 -27.62 -4.22 27.67
N PRO A 658 -28.84 -4.63 28.10
CA PRO A 658 -30.06 -3.88 27.80
C PRO A 658 -29.97 -2.39 28.20
N ILE A 659 -29.29 -2.11 29.31
CA ILE A 659 -29.08 -0.74 29.78
C ILE A 659 -28.15 0.06 28.83
N GLN A 660 -27.10 -0.56 28.30
CA GLN A 660 -26.24 0.09 27.30
C GLN A 660 -26.99 0.35 25.98
N GLN A 661 -27.86 -0.56 25.56
CA GLN A 661 -28.70 -0.36 24.37
C GLN A 661 -29.63 0.85 24.54
N ALA A 662 -30.23 0.98 25.73
CA ALA A 662 -31.08 2.12 26.07
C ALA A 662 -30.26 3.43 26.10
N PHE A 663 -29.07 3.46 26.70
CA PHE A 663 -28.21 4.65 26.70
C PHE A 663 -27.75 5.06 25.30
N VAL A 664 -27.37 4.11 24.43
CA VAL A 664 -27.02 4.42 23.03
C VAL A 664 -28.22 5.04 22.30
N SER A 665 -29.42 4.49 22.50
CA SER A 665 -30.66 5.00 21.90
C SER A 665 -31.03 6.37 22.46
N GLN A 666 -30.82 6.61 23.75
CA GLN A 666 -31.04 7.91 24.39
C GLN A 666 -30.14 8.97 23.77
N ARG A 667 -28.83 8.70 23.68
CA ARG A 667 -27.87 9.64 23.09
C ARG A 667 -28.12 9.89 21.61
N MET A 668 -28.59 8.89 20.89
CA MET A 668 -29.06 9.07 19.51
C MET A 668 -30.20 10.10 19.47
N GLY A 669 -31.22 9.92 20.32
CA GLY A 669 -32.35 10.84 20.44
C GLY A 669 -31.93 12.26 20.83
N ASP A 670 -31.04 12.41 21.81
CA ASP A 670 -30.54 13.70 22.27
C ASP A 670 -29.73 14.43 21.18
N ILE A 671 -28.89 13.70 20.42
CA ILE A 671 -28.14 14.28 19.30
C ILE A 671 -29.07 14.69 18.15
N LEU A 672 -30.08 13.87 17.82
CA LEU A 672 -31.09 14.22 16.82
C LEU A 672 -31.86 15.48 17.21
N TYR A 673 -32.18 15.63 18.51
CA TYR A 673 -32.77 16.85 19.06
C TYR A 673 -31.86 18.07 18.83
N MET A 674 -30.57 17.95 19.14
CA MET A 674 -29.59 19.03 18.90
C MET A 674 -29.40 19.34 17.41
N GLN A 675 -29.60 18.36 16.52
CA GLN A 675 -29.63 18.54 15.07
C GLN A 675 -30.96 19.08 14.53
N THR A 676 -31.91 19.46 15.39
CA THR A 676 -33.27 19.95 15.02
C THR A 676 -34.15 18.93 14.30
N LYS A 677 -33.80 17.64 14.35
CA LYS A 677 -34.59 16.52 13.81
C LYS A 677 -35.63 16.05 14.82
N TYR A 678 -36.54 16.96 15.16
CA TYR A 678 -37.48 16.77 16.26
C TYR A 678 -38.39 15.54 16.12
N PRO A 679 -38.97 15.22 14.94
CA PRO A 679 -39.81 14.02 14.79
C PRO A 679 -39.05 12.73 15.08
N GLU A 680 -37.85 12.57 14.53
CA GLU A 680 -36.98 11.42 14.71
C GLU A 680 -36.51 11.31 16.17
N ALA A 681 -36.15 12.45 16.78
CA ALA A 681 -35.77 12.53 18.18
C ALA A 681 -36.92 12.11 19.11
N SER A 682 -38.13 12.66 18.91
CA SER A 682 -39.31 12.32 19.71
C SER A 682 -39.66 10.84 19.62
N HIS A 683 -39.63 10.25 18.42
CA HIS A 683 -39.86 8.82 18.22
C HIS A 683 -38.83 7.99 18.99
N THR A 684 -37.54 8.30 18.79
CA THR A 684 -36.42 7.57 19.42
C THR A 684 -36.46 7.66 20.94
N LEU A 685 -36.68 8.83 21.51
CA LEU A 685 -36.74 9.05 22.96
C LEU A 685 -37.99 8.44 23.62
N THR A 686 -39.13 8.40 22.91
CA THR A 686 -40.34 7.75 23.41
C THR A 686 -40.13 6.25 23.56
N GLU A 687 -39.53 5.63 22.55
CA GLU A 687 -39.21 4.21 22.57
C GLU A 687 -38.12 3.89 23.60
N THR A 688 -37.08 4.72 23.70
CA THR A 688 -36.03 4.58 24.70
C THR A 688 -36.57 4.70 26.13
N ARG A 689 -37.49 5.64 26.38
CA ARG A 689 -38.18 5.75 27.68
C ARG A 689 -38.90 4.46 28.07
N ARG A 690 -39.59 3.83 27.12
CA ARG A 690 -40.26 2.53 27.34
C ARG A 690 -39.24 1.46 27.72
N GLN A 691 -38.11 1.39 27.02
CA GLN A 691 -37.03 0.45 27.32
C GLN A 691 -36.46 0.65 28.73
N PHE A 692 -36.17 1.89 29.13
CA PHE A 692 -35.68 2.18 30.48
C PHE A 692 -36.66 1.75 31.58
N LEU A 693 -37.97 1.98 31.39
CA LEU A 693 -38.99 1.51 32.32
C LEU A 693 -39.05 -0.02 32.42
N GLU A 694 -38.91 -0.73 31.30
CA GLU A 694 -38.86 -2.20 31.28
C GLU A 694 -37.63 -2.77 31.98
N ILE A 695 -36.50 -2.05 31.93
CA ILE A 695 -35.25 -2.41 32.61
C ILE A 695 -35.29 -2.00 34.11
N GLY A 696 -36.24 -1.14 34.50
CA GLY A 696 -36.35 -0.61 35.86
C GLY A 696 -35.48 0.61 36.14
N ASP A 697 -34.87 1.22 35.11
CA ASP A 697 -34.08 2.45 35.23
C ASP A 697 -35.01 3.68 35.12
N VAL A 698 -35.59 4.05 36.27
CA VAL A 698 -36.49 5.19 36.37
C VAL A 698 -35.80 6.53 36.09
N LEU A 699 -34.49 6.64 36.35
CA LEU A 699 -33.71 7.84 36.08
C LEU A 699 -33.55 8.06 34.58
N GLY A 700 -33.15 7.02 33.84
CA GLY A 700 -33.06 7.07 32.37
C GLY A 700 -34.41 7.42 31.71
N ALA A 701 -35.51 6.88 32.25
CA ALA A 701 -36.85 7.19 31.77
C ALA A 701 -37.27 8.65 32.04
N ALA A 702 -36.92 9.20 33.20
CA ALA A 702 -37.17 10.60 33.55
C ALA A 702 -36.33 11.54 32.67
N GLN A 703 -35.07 11.21 32.41
CA GLN A 703 -34.20 11.97 31.48
C GLN A 703 -34.77 12.00 30.06
N CYS A 704 -35.27 10.86 29.54
CA CYS A 704 -35.95 10.84 28.24
C CYS A 704 -37.20 11.74 28.23
N SER A 705 -37.97 11.75 29.33
CA SER A 705 -39.16 12.60 29.46
C SER A 705 -38.79 14.09 29.49
N ARG A 706 -37.65 14.45 30.08
CA ARG A 706 -37.10 15.80 30.03
C ARG A 706 -36.77 16.21 28.58
N SER A 707 -36.01 15.39 27.86
CA SER A 707 -35.66 15.66 26.45
C SER A 707 -36.92 15.78 25.57
N LEU A 708 -37.95 14.96 25.80
CA LEU A 708 -39.24 15.07 25.12
C LEU A 708 -39.97 16.39 25.42
N GLY A 709 -39.98 16.83 26.68
CA GLY A 709 -40.52 18.13 27.08
C GLY A 709 -39.77 19.30 26.44
N ASP A 710 -38.45 19.21 26.34
CA ASP A 710 -37.61 20.19 25.66
C ASP A 710 -37.88 20.23 24.14
N ILE A 711 -38.10 19.08 23.50
CA ILE A 711 -38.52 19.02 22.09
C ILE A 711 -39.88 19.71 21.90
N LEU A 712 -40.87 19.43 22.75
CA LEU A 712 -42.19 20.08 22.67
C LEU A 712 -42.07 21.60 22.79
N ARG A 713 -41.21 22.08 23.71
CA ARG A 713 -40.91 23.50 23.85
C ARG A 713 -40.30 24.08 22.58
N MET A 714 -39.34 23.39 21.96
CA MET A 714 -38.72 23.83 20.70
C MET A 714 -39.66 23.77 19.49
N GLN A 715 -40.76 23.01 19.58
CA GLN A 715 -41.84 22.96 18.59
C GLN A 715 -42.98 23.96 18.88
N ASP A 716 -42.79 24.91 19.79
CA ASP A 716 -43.81 25.89 20.24
C ASP A 716 -45.07 25.28 20.89
N LYS A 717 -45.00 24.03 21.36
CA LYS A 717 -46.09 23.34 22.09
C LYS A 717 -45.96 23.54 23.60
N TYR A 718 -46.05 24.81 24.00
CA TYR A 718 -45.78 25.23 25.38
C TYR A 718 -46.69 24.58 26.45
N PRO A 719 -48.01 24.40 26.25
CA PRO A 719 -48.85 23.72 27.23
C PRO A 719 -48.43 22.27 27.46
N GLU A 720 -48.24 21.51 26.38
CA GLU A 720 -47.83 20.10 26.44
C GLU A 720 -46.42 19.94 27.03
N ALA A 721 -45.51 20.87 26.69
CA ALA A 721 -44.18 20.94 27.29
C ALA A 721 -44.26 21.21 28.80
N SER A 722 -45.09 22.16 29.23
CA SER A 722 -45.29 22.50 30.64
C SER A 722 -45.80 21.30 31.43
N ASP A 723 -46.81 20.59 30.93
CA ASP A 723 -47.37 19.40 31.57
C ASP A 723 -46.32 18.29 31.66
N THR A 724 -45.61 18.01 30.56
CA THR A 724 -44.58 16.98 30.50
C THR A 724 -43.41 17.28 31.44
N LEU A 725 -42.92 18.52 31.48
CA LEU A 725 -41.80 18.92 32.34
C LEU A 725 -42.19 18.99 33.81
N THR A 726 -43.44 19.35 34.13
CA THR A 726 -43.95 19.32 35.51
C THR A 726 -44.02 17.90 36.05
N GLU A 727 -44.53 16.98 35.24
CA GLU A 727 -44.55 15.56 35.56
C GLU A 727 -43.13 14.98 35.67
N THR A 728 -42.24 15.35 34.75
CA THR A 728 -40.83 14.94 34.80
C THR A 728 -40.13 15.44 36.07
N ARG A 729 -40.40 16.68 36.49
CA ARG A 729 -39.88 17.23 37.76
C ARG A 729 -40.35 16.42 38.97
N ARG A 730 -41.61 15.98 38.99
CA ARG A 730 -42.14 15.10 40.05
C ARG A 730 -41.36 13.78 40.09
N GLN A 731 -41.08 13.18 38.92
CA GLN A 731 -40.31 11.94 38.83
C GLN A 731 -38.88 12.10 39.37
N PHE A 732 -38.16 13.16 39.01
CA PHE A 732 -36.82 13.44 39.56
C PHE A 732 -36.85 13.59 41.10
N LEU A 733 -37.80 14.36 41.64
CA LEU A 733 -37.97 14.51 43.09
C LEU A 733 -38.26 13.19 43.83
N GLU A 734 -38.99 12.26 43.21
CA GLU A 734 -39.27 10.94 43.78
C GLU A 734 -38.03 10.04 43.81
N ILE A 735 -37.07 10.27 42.90
CA ILE A 735 -35.81 9.52 42.77
C ILE A 735 -34.70 10.15 43.63
N GLY A 736 -34.84 11.42 44.03
CA GLY A 736 -33.90 12.12 44.92
C GLY A 736 -32.74 12.81 44.19
N ASP A 737 -32.93 13.11 42.89
CA ASP A 737 -32.04 13.88 42.01
C ASP A 737 -32.73 15.22 41.67
#